data_AF-B6BJB8-F1
#
_entry.id   AF-B6BJB8-F1
#
_cell.length_a   1.000
_cell.length_b   1.000
_cell.length_c   1.000
_cell.angle_alpha   90.00
_cell.angle_beta   90.00
_cell.angle_gamma   90.00
#
_symmetry.space_group_name_H-M   'P 1'
#
loop_
_entity.id
_entity.type
_entity.pdbx_description
1 polymer ?
#
loop_
_entity_poly.entity_id
_entity_poly.type
_entity_poly.pdbx_seq_one_letter_code
_entity_poly.pdbx_strand_id
1 'polypeptide(L)'
;MFNFIRKLFKALNSSGKSWQLSGAIVLAMFAGFLPTSSLILLDILFLALIFNVNFGLFLLFTVIFSGVGYLFDPLFESIGYSVLTNDSLNGFFTTLYNSALFRWSSFNYTLVTGSLIVSSVLAVPMLLVLNRVITLYRDQIGAKLNEWKVTRWMKLFNEEAKTNSLFRWWGVGVFGGLAAAIIVIFVFMFDPLARVAIEKSLAYSLQTHVDVKDFSSSFSDLRMKISGIQIADKDKLTHNLVQVADVEFDLGFSALIEKKAMIEKLNVNALAFNEKRATEAKAYDDSYVPQTQASKTADAGEKSASSESSPFALPNVDDILAKEELKSVKEAQKLKVDIEKTKEKWMKISSELKSKNEVDEIKTDAEKLQKSLQGGDITKLASAKDDIDKLKSKINSLKGKYASLQKDFNADQERLKKQIYALKNLPQQDIDRLKKKYSLSAGGGANLIGTLMSNEIGEYMKMGLKYYEMLAPYISNDAKKEEVQDVPPPRGQGRWIKYANLSKIPDLVVKNSNINIKLKGDVLDVNIKDLSSNQKLYGKPMKLHADAKGTQYKQIVADVVDDRRSDKANTSFDITATGFKTAALDMQALSMNDIVTNATLKGAVEDANVKAISKVNVTKVKLQMPSQKLVNELLSGISKFNVDISVEGKLEQPVITVQSDLDKQLSSGMSAMVSKATKGFEKDLKAGILAKAGGSSEGLSSNLGDTSSLLNSKQDALGGINTSFSPSSGGTDFMKKLF
;
A
#
# COMPACT_ATOMS: atom_id res chain seq x y z
N MET A 1 -31.53 -71.63 4.32
CA MET A 1 -30.50 -72.39 5.09
C MET A 1 -30.22 -73.78 4.52
N PHE A 2 -31.23 -74.64 4.32
CA PHE A 2 -31.05 -76.02 3.82
C PHE A 2 -30.31 -76.15 2.47
N ASN A 3 -30.69 -75.37 1.45
CA ASN A 3 -30.02 -75.38 0.14
C ASN A 3 -28.55 -74.94 0.19
N PHE A 4 -28.19 -74.09 1.14
CA PHE A 4 -26.83 -73.64 1.35
C PHE A 4 -25.97 -74.75 1.96
N ILE A 5 -26.46 -75.39 3.01
CA ILE A 5 -25.81 -76.54 3.65
C ILE A 5 -25.61 -77.67 2.62
N ARG A 6 -26.65 -77.96 1.81
CA ARG A 6 -26.55 -78.94 0.73
C ARG A 6 -25.46 -78.59 -0.29
N LYS A 7 -25.35 -77.34 -0.73
CA LYS A 7 -24.30 -76.88 -1.66
C LYS A 7 -22.90 -76.98 -1.04
N LEU A 8 -22.76 -76.68 0.25
CA LEU A 8 -21.49 -76.80 0.99
C LEU A 8 -21.01 -78.25 1.07
N PHE A 9 -21.89 -79.17 1.49
CA PHE A 9 -21.57 -80.60 1.51
C PHE A 9 -21.31 -81.16 0.12
N LYS A 10 -22.06 -80.72 -0.90
CA LYS A 10 -21.80 -81.08 -2.29
C LYS A 10 -20.41 -80.59 -2.76
N ALA A 11 -20.00 -79.38 -2.36
CA ALA A 11 -18.67 -78.86 -2.67
C ALA A 11 -17.55 -79.70 -2.05
N LEU A 12 -17.67 -80.03 -0.75
CA LEU A 12 -16.70 -80.87 -0.02
C LEU A 12 -16.53 -82.26 -0.64
N ASN A 13 -17.64 -82.84 -1.11
CA ASN A 13 -17.71 -84.18 -1.68
C ASN A 13 -17.58 -84.23 -3.21
N SER A 14 -17.35 -83.08 -3.86
CA SER A 14 -17.11 -83.03 -5.31
C SER A 14 -15.78 -83.71 -5.67
N SER A 15 -15.71 -84.32 -6.85
CA SER A 15 -14.55 -85.09 -7.34
C SER A 15 -13.33 -84.24 -7.73
N GLY A 16 -13.39 -82.92 -7.50
CA GLY A 16 -12.26 -82.00 -7.70
C GLY A 16 -11.10 -82.29 -6.75
N LYS A 17 -9.89 -81.82 -7.09
CA LYS A 17 -8.68 -82.01 -6.27
C LYS A 17 -8.82 -81.28 -4.93
N SER A 18 -8.38 -81.90 -3.83
CA SER A 18 -8.48 -81.33 -2.46
C SER A 18 -7.85 -79.93 -2.33
N TRP A 19 -6.81 -79.61 -3.12
CA TRP A 19 -6.19 -78.27 -3.16
C TRP A 19 -7.13 -77.16 -3.64
N GLN A 20 -8.15 -77.47 -4.47
CA GLN A 20 -9.08 -76.47 -5.00
C GLN A 20 -10.00 -75.92 -3.90
N LEU A 21 -10.26 -76.74 -2.88
CA LEU A 21 -11.06 -76.37 -1.72
C LEU A 21 -10.17 -75.69 -0.67
N SER A 22 -9.00 -76.25 -0.36
CA SER A 22 -8.07 -75.61 0.59
C SER A 22 -7.54 -74.27 0.06
N GLY A 23 -7.22 -74.17 -1.23
CA GLY A 23 -6.81 -72.93 -1.89
C GLY A 23 -7.90 -71.86 -1.88
N ALA A 24 -9.19 -72.24 -2.02
CA ALA A 24 -10.31 -71.31 -1.86
C ALA A 24 -10.36 -70.71 -0.44
N ILE A 25 -10.18 -71.55 0.57
CA ILE A 25 -10.21 -71.16 1.99
C ILE A 25 -8.99 -70.29 2.34
N VAL A 26 -7.81 -70.61 1.80
CA VAL A 26 -6.60 -69.78 1.99
C VAL A 26 -6.77 -68.41 1.35
N LEU A 27 -7.25 -68.31 0.10
CA LEU A 27 -7.54 -67.02 -0.52
C LEU A 27 -8.61 -66.24 0.27
N ALA A 28 -9.59 -66.94 0.83
CA ALA A 28 -10.62 -66.35 1.67
C ALA A 28 -10.05 -65.79 2.99
N MET A 29 -9.00 -66.39 3.54
CA MET A 29 -8.29 -65.84 4.70
C MET A 29 -7.61 -64.52 4.37
N PHE A 30 -6.91 -64.43 3.24
CA PHE A 30 -6.34 -63.15 2.77
C PHE A 30 -7.41 -62.08 2.59
N ALA A 31 -8.54 -62.43 1.95
CA ALA A 31 -9.64 -61.49 1.75
C ALA A 31 -10.34 -61.11 3.06
N GLY A 32 -10.50 -62.05 3.99
CA GLY A 32 -11.18 -61.82 5.25
C GLY A 32 -10.37 -61.00 6.25
N PHE A 33 -9.05 -61.17 6.30
CA PHE A 33 -8.19 -60.41 7.24
C PHE A 33 -7.91 -58.98 6.79
N LEU A 34 -8.10 -58.67 5.51
CA LEU A 34 -7.88 -57.31 5.01
C LEU A 34 -9.07 -56.38 5.36
N PRO A 35 -8.79 -55.09 5.68
CA PRO A 35 -9.83 -54.08 5.77
C PRO A 35 -10.62 -53.97 4.46
N THR A 36 -11.94 -53.78 4.57
CA THR A 36 -12.85 -53.72 3.41
C THR A 36 -12.58 -52.57 2.44
N SER A 37 -11.86 -51.53 2.88
CA SER A 37 -11.44 -50.39 2.07
C SER A 37 -10.17 -50.65 1.23
N SER A 38 -9.53 -51.82 1.38
CA SER A 38 -8.28 -52.13 0.68
C SER A 38 -8.52 -52.53 -0.77
N LEU A 39 -7.84 -51.85 -1.71
CA LEU A 39 -7.87 -52.21 -3.13
C LEU A 39 -7.26 -53.59 -3.41
N ILE A 40 -6.42 -54.12 -2.50
CA ILE A 40 -5.82 -55.47 -2.62
C ILE A 40 -6.88 -56.57 -2.61
N LEU A 41 -8.09 -56.30 -2.07
CA LEU A 41 -9.22 -57.23 -2.16
C LEU A 41 -9.60 -57.54 -3.61
N LEU A 42 -9.43 -56.59 -4.53
CA LEU A 42 -9.65 -56.81 -5.96
C LEU A 42 -8.62 -57.78 -6.54
N ASP A 43 -7.37 -57.69 -6.11
CA ASP A 43 -6.31 -58.62 -6.54
C ASP A 43 -6.60 -60.05 -6.05
N ILE A 44 -7.06 -60.20 -4.80
CA ILE A 44 -7.42 -61.52 -4.25
C ILE A 44 -8.67 -62.09 -4.95
N LEU A 45 -9.66 -61.24 -5.24
CA LEU A 45 -10.85 -61.63 -6.01
C LEU A 45 -10.47 -62.06 -7.43
N PHE A 46 -9.57 -61.34 -8.08
CA PHE A 46 -9.02 -61.67 -9.39
C PHE A 46 -8.34 -63.04 -9.36
N LEU A 47 -7.47 -63.30 -8.38
CA LEU A 47 -6.85 -64.60 -8.17
C LEU A 47 -7.87 -65.72 -7.92
N ALA A 48 -8.92 -65.47 -7.13
CA ALA A 48 -9.97 -66.45 -6.85
C ALA A 48 -10.83 -66.78 -8.08
N LEU A 49 -10.98 -65.85 -9.04
CA LEU A 49 -11.70 -66.08 -10.30
C LEU A 49 -10.84 -66.80 -11.34
N ILE A 50 -9.54 -66.54 -11.35
CA ILE A 50 -8.57 -67.12 -12.28
C ILE A 50 -8.14 -68.52 -11.85
N PHE A 51 -7.88 -68.74 -10.56
CA PHE A 51 -7.55 -70.07 -10.09
C PHE A 51 -8.78 -70.95 -10.10
N ASN A 52 -8.56 -72.23 -10.37
CA ASN A 52 -9.62 -73.22 -10.35
C ASN A 52 -9.96 -73.66 -8.93
N VAL A 53 -10.35 -72.70 -8.09
CA VAL A 53 -10.75 -72.89 -6.70
C VAL A 53 -12.28 -72.89 -6.58
N ASN A 54 -12.79 -73.41 -5.48
CA ASN A 54 -14.23 -73.36 -5.20
C ASN A 54 -14.65 -71.94 -4.76
N PHE A 55 -15.19 -71.16 -5.70
CA PHE A 55 -15.58 -69.77 -5.43
C PHE A 55 -16.66 -69.62 -4.35
N GLY A 56 -17.56 -70.60 -4.19
CA GLY A 56 -18.57 -70.59 -3.14
C GLY A 56 -17.95 -70.74 -1.74
N LEU A 57 -16.93 -71.60 -1.60
CA LEU A 57 -16.14 -71.71 -0.38
C LEU A 57 -15.34 -70.44 -0.12
N PHE A 58 -14.75 -69.85 -1.17
CA PHE A 58 -14.04 -68.57 -1.04
C PHE A 58 -14.94 -67.51 -0.40
N LEU A 59 -16.10 -67.20 -0.98
CA LEU A 59 -17.02 -66.20 -0.45
C LEU A 59 -17.49 -66.49 0.99
N LEU A 60 -17.82 -67.76 1.27
CA LEU A 60 -18.29 -68.20 2.59
C LEU A 60 -17.21 -67.98 3.65
N PHE A 61 -16.00 -68.46 3.39
CA PHE A 61 -14.91 -68.36 4.33
C PHE A 61 -14.38 -66.92 4.45
N THR A 62 -14.55 -66.05 3.45
CA THR A 62 -14.17 -64.64 3.55
C THR A 62 -14.96 -63.95 4.66
N VAL A 63 -16.26 -64.24 4.77
CA VAL A 63 -17.11 -63.71 5.85
C VAL A 63 -16.66 -64.25 7.21
N ILE A 64 -16.35 -65.55 7.29
CA ILE A 64 -15.85 -66.17 8.53
C ILE A 64 -14.53 -65.55 8.96
N PHE A 65 -13.56 -65.45 8.04
CA PHE A 65 -12.26 -64.86 8.31
C PHE A 65 -12.32 -63.37 8.56
N SER A 66 -13.32 -62.65 8.07
CA SER A 66 -13.56 -61.25 8.46
C SER A 66 -13.93 -61.12 9.94
N GLY A 67 -14.80 -62.01 10.44
CA GLY A 67 -15.10 -62.07 11.87
C GLY A 67 -13.89 -62.46 12.73
N VAL A 68 -13.07 -63.41 12.25
CA VAL A 68 -11.82 -63.79 12.91
C VAL A 68 -10.81 -62.63 12.86
N GLY A 69 -10.67 -61.99 11.71
CA GLY A 69 -9.75 -60.87 11.49
C GLY A 69 -10.00 -59.74 12.47
N TYR A 70 -11.27 -59.35 12.65
CA TYR A 70 -11.65 -58.33 13.63
C TYR A 70 -11.22 -58.64 15.09
N LEU A 71 -11.15 -59.93 15.46
CA LEU A 71 -10.63 -60.33 16.77
C LEU A 71 -9.11 -60.19 16.87
N PHE A 72 -8.40 -60.37 15.75
CA PHE A 72 -6.94 -60.31 15.65
C PHE A 72 -6.40 -58.97 15.11
N ASP A 73 -7.25 -57.98 14.83
CA ASP A 73 -6.84 -56.64 14.40
C ASP A 73 -5.73 -56.03 15.27
N PRO A 74 -5.75 -56.10 16.62
CA PRO A 74 -4.64 -55.60 17.43
C PRO A 74 -3.29 -56.28 17.14
N LEU A 75 -3.30 -57.57 16.82
CA LEU A 75 -2.10 -58.31 16.44
C LEU A 75 -1.62 -57.88 15.04
N PHE A 76 -2.54 -57.75 14.09
CA PHE A 76 -2.21 -57.28 12.74
C PHE A 76 -1.62 -55.86 12.78
N GLU A 77 -2.24 -54.96 13.53
CA GLU A 77 -1.76 -53.59 13.72
C GLU A 77 -0.34 -53.58 14.30
N SER A 78 -0.09 -54.34 15.36
CA SER A 78 1.21 -54.40 16.03
C SER A 78 2.32 -54.93 15.11
N ILE A 79 2.05 -56.02 14.38
CA ILE A 79 2.99 -56.58 13.39
C ILE A 79 3.24 -55.58 12.26
N GLY A 80 2.18 -54.99 11.73
CA GLY A 80 2.28 -53.99 10.67
C GLY A 80 3.08 -52.77 11.11
N TYR A 81 2.85 -52.26 12.32
CA TYR A 81 3.61 -51.16 12.90
C TYR A 81 5.08 -51.53 13.02
N SER A 82 5.40 -52.66 13.67
CA SER A 82 6.79 -53.12 13.85
C SER A 82 7.57 -53.23 12.54
N VAL A 83 6.92 -53.66 11.45
CA VAL A 83 7.58 -53.79 10.16
C VAL A 83 7.72 -52.43 9.47
N LEU A 84 6.66 -51.63 9.45
CA LEU A 84 6.65 -50.32 8.77
C LEU A 84 7.53 -49.27 9.48
N THR A 85 7.78 -49.39 10.78
CA THR A 85 8.66 -48.48 11.54
C THR A 85 10.08 -49.01 11.69
N ASN A 86 10.43 -50.13 11.05
CA ASN A 86 11.77 -50.68 11.12
C ASN A 86 12.78 -49.81 10.35
N ASP A 87 13.80 -49.29 11.04
CA ASP A 87 14.82 -48.40 10.46
C ASP A 87 15.56 -49.01 9.26
N SER A 88 15.83 -50.32 9.28
CA SER A 88 16.55 -51.00 8.18
C SER A 88 15.70 -51.11 6.91
N LEU A 89 14.37 -51.12 7.04
CA LEU A 89 13.43 -51.17 5.92
C LEU A 89 12.92 -49.78 5.51
N ASN A 90 13.30 -48.72 6.22
CA ASN A 90 12.82 -47.36 5.98
C ASN A 90 13.08 -46.91 4.53
N GLY A 91 14.28 -47.17 3.99
CA GLY A 91 14.62 -46.85 2.61
C GLY A 91 13.75 -47.60 1.60
N PHE A 92 13.53 -48.90 1.81
CA PHE A 92 12.66 -49.73 0.96
C PHE A 92 11.22 -49.22 0.94
N PHE A 93 10.63 -48.98 2.12
CA PHE A 93 9.27 -48.46 2.20
C PHE A 93 9.15 -47.03 1.69
N THR A 94 10.20 -46.20 1.84
CA THR A 94 10.26 -44.88 1.21
C THR A 94 10.21 -44.98 -0.31
N THR A 95 10.94 -45.92 -0.92
CA THR A 95 10.85 -46.18 -2.37
C THR A 95 9.44 -46.61 -2.79
N LEU A 96 8.82 -47.54 -2.05
CA LEU A 96 7.44 -47.97 -2.33
C LEU A 96 6.43 -46.82 -2.16
N TYR A 97 6.61 -45.98 -1.13
CA TYR A 97 5.74 -44.84 -0.85
C TYR A 97 5.78 -43.79 -1.97
N ASN A 98 6.91 -43.67 -2.67
CA ASN A 98 7.10 -42.77 -3.81
C ASN A 98 6.79 -43.42 -5.17
N SER A 99 6.37 -44.70 -5.18
CA SER A 99 5.93 -45.39 -6.39
C SER A 99 4.42 -45.22 -6.61
N ALA A 100 4.05 -44.88 -7.86
CA ALA A 100 2.68 -44.80 -8.33
C ALA A 100 1.82 -46.03 -7.96
N LEU A 101 2.32 -47.22 -8.28
CA LEU A 101 1.60 -48.48 -8.11
C LEU A 101 1.40 -48.85 -6.64
N PHE A 102 2.46 -48.73 -5.83
CA PHE A 102 2.40 -49.15 -4.43
C PHE A 102 1.70 -48.15 -3.52
N ARG A 103 1.66 -46.86 -3.86
CA ARG A 103 0.89 -45.86 -3.11
C ARG A 103 -0.62 -46.18 -3.08
N TRP A 104 -1.13 -46.88 -4.09
CA TRP A 104 -2.55 -47.27 -4.19
C TRP A 104 -2.89 -48.52 -3.36
N SER A 105 -1.92 -49.37 -3.05
CA SER A 105 -2.17 -50.57 -2.23
C SER A 105 -2.44 -50.27 -0.76
N SER A 106 -2.21 -49.02 -0.33
CA SER A 106 -2.31 -48.60 1.08
C SER A 106 -1.43 -49.43 2.02
N PHE A 107 -0.28 -49.92 1.52
CA PHE A 107 0.66 -50.70 2.34
C PHE A 107 1.10 -49.96 3.60
N ASN A 108 1.16 -48.63 3.56
CA ASN A 108 1.59 -47.83 4.70
C ASN A 108 0.50 -47.72 5.79
N TYR A 109 -0.66 -48.35 5.62
CA TYR A 109 -1.63 -48.58 6.68
C TYR A 109 -1.28 -49.86 7.45
N THR A 110 -1.06 -49.75 8.76
CA THR A 110 -0.52 -50.86 9.58
C THR A 110 -1.37 -52.13 9.52
N LEU A 111 -2.70 -52.01 9.56
CA LEU A 111 -3.59 -53.17 9.43
C LEU A 111 -3.44 -53.89 8.09
N VAL A 112 -3.31 -53.17 6.97
CA VAL A 112 -3.15 -53.81 5.65
C VAL A 112 -1.86 -54.62 5.60
N THR A 113 -0.73 -54.02 5.99
CA THR A 113 0.56 -54.72 5.98
C THR A 113 0.60 -55.87 6.98
N GLY A 114 0.09 -55.67 8.20
CA GLY A 114 0.00 -56.72 9.20
C GLY A 114 -0.84 -57.91 8.76
N SER A 115 -2.05 -57.66 8.25
CA SER A 115 -2.94 -58.71 7.74
C SER A 115 -2.30 -59.47 6.58
N LEU A 116 -1.60 -58.80 5.66
CA LEU A 116 -0.89 -59.45 4.57
C LEU A 116 0.25 -60.35 5.06
N ILE A 117 1.04 -59.87 6.02
CA ILE A 117 2.15 -60.62 6.61
C ILE A 117 1.61 -61.87 7.31
N VAL A 118 0.62 -61.71 8.19
CA VAL A 118 0.03 -62.84 8.93
C VAL A 118 -0.61 -63.84 7.98
N SER A 119 -1.38 -63.36 6.99
CA SER A 119 -1.98 -64.23 5.98
C SER A 119 -0.93 -65.00 5.19
N SER A 120 0.18 -64.35 4.81
CA SER A 120 1.28 -64.97 4.07
C SER A 120 2.00 -66.05 4.88
N VAL A 121 2.28 -65.78 6.15
CA VAL A 121 2.89 -66.75 7.07
C VAL A 121 1.96 -67.96 7.29
N LEU A 122 0.66 -67.71 7.43
CA LEU A 122 -0.33 -68.78 7.66
C LEU A 122 -0.72 -69.54 6.38
N ALA A 123 -0.50 -68.98 5.18
CA ALA A 123 -1.00 -69.54 3.93
C ALA A 123 -0.53 -70.99 3.68
N VAL A 124 0.79 -71.23 3.77
CA VAL A 124 1.38 -72.55 3.52
C VAL A 124 0.95 -73.60 4.56
N PRO A 125 1.10 -73.37 5.89
CA PRO A 125 0.69 -74.36 6.86
C PRO A 125 -0.82 -74.64 6.78
N MET A 126 -1.63 -73.59 6.58
CA MET A 126 -3.07 -73.75 6.43
C MET A 126 -3.44 -74.54 5.18
N LEU A 127 -2.78 -74.30 4.04
CA LEU A 127 -3.00 -75.06 2.82
C LEU A 127 -2.73 -76.55 3.02
N LEU A 128 -1.61 -76.90 3.67
CA LEU A 128 -1.23 -78.29 3.93
C LEU A 128 -2.21 -78.98 4.89
N VAL A 129 -2.54 -78.33 6.02
CA VAL A 129 -3.47 -78.85 7.02
C VAL A 129 -4.85 -79.05 6.41
N LEU A 130 -5.40 -78.03 5.74
CA LEU A 130 -6.71 -78.12 5.11
C LEU A 130 -6.75 -79.20 4.03
N ASN A 131 -5.70 -79.30 3.20
CA ASN A 131 -5.64 -80.32 2.16
C ASN A 131 -5.64 -81.73 2.78
N ARG A 132 -4.90 -81.94 3.88
CA ARG A 132 -4.91 -83.20 4.63
C ARG A 132 -6.28 -83.48 5.25
N VAL A 133 -6.89 -82.50 5.91
CA VAL A 133 -8.22 -82.62 6.54
C VAL A 133 -9.28 -82.96 5.50
N ILE A 134 -9.28 -82.28 4.35
CA ILE A 134 -10.25 -82.51 3.27
C ILE A 134 -10.10 -83.91 2.69
N THR A 135 -8.86 -84.37 2.44
CA THR A 135 -8.61 -85.73 1.96
C THR A 135 -9.05 -86.78 2.99
N LEU A 136 -8.68 -86.64 4.26
CA LEU A 136 -9.12 -87.55 5.33
C LEU A 136 -10.64 -87.58 5.48
N TYR A 137 -11.30 -86.43 5.42
CA TYR A 137 -12.75 -86.32 5.43
C TYR A 137 -13.35 -87.11 4.26
N ARG A 138 -12.85 -86.93 3.02
CA ARG A 138 -13.35 -87.63 1.83
C ARG A 138 -13.20 -89.15 1.96
N ASP A 139 -12.05 -89.60 2.42
CA ASP A 139 -11.71 -91.03 2.51
C ASP A 139 -12.50 -91.74 3.63
N GLN A 140 -12.60 -91.13 4.82
CA GLN A 140 -13.13 -91.81 6.01
C GLN A 140 -14.61 -91.51 6.28
N ILE A 141 -15.00 -90.25 6.07
CA ILE A 141 -16.33 -89.74 6.44
C ILE A 141 -17.21 -89.66 5.21
N GLY A 142 -16.71 -89.10 4.11
CA GLY A 142 -17.39 -88.97 2.83
C GLY A 142 -17.82 -90.33 2.28
N ALA A 143 -16.93 -91.33 2.31
CA ALA A 143 -17.24 -92.69 1.90
C ALA A 143 -18.44 -93.28 2.68
N LYS A 144 -18.41 -93.21 4.02
CA LYS A 144 -19.52 -93.68 4.88
C LYS A 144 -20.80 -92.88 4.68
N LEU A 145 -20.69 -91.56 4.53
CA LEU A 145 -21.84 -90.69 4.29
C LEU A 145 -22.52 -91.00 2.96
N ASN A 146 -21.80 -91.44 1.93
CA ASN A 146 -22.39 -91.82 0.64
C ASN A 146 -23.26 -93.10 0.74
N GLU A 147 -23.02 -93.95 1.74
CA GLU A 147 -23.81 -95.16 1.97
C GLU A 147 -25.23 -94.83 2.50
N TRP A 148 -25.43 -93.69 3.14
CA TRP A 148 -26.72 -93.31 3.73
C TRP A 148 -27.76 -92.97 2.66
N LYS A 149 -29.02 -93.40 2.86
CA LYS A 149 -30.11 -93.14 1.89
C LYS A 149 -30.41 -91.65 1.71
N VAL A 150 -30.33 -90.88 2.80
CA VAL A 150 -30.65 -89.44 2.82
C VAL A 150 -29.64 -88.63 1.99
N THR A 151 -28.36 -88.96 2.06
CA THR A 151 -27.29 -88.24 1.32
C THR A 151 -27.31 -88.54 -0.18
N ARG A 152 -27.68 -89.77 -0.58
CA ARG A 152 -27.94 -90.15 -1.97
C ARG A 152 -29.19 -89.46 -2.53
N TRP A 153 -30.27 -89.39 -1.76
CA TRP A 153 -31.46 -88.60 -2.12
C TRP A 153 -31.10 -87.11 -2.33
N MET A 154 -30.20 -86.56 -1.52
CA MET A 154 -29.68 -85.20 -1.65
C MET A 154 -28.65 -85.01 -2.79
N LYS A 155 -28.22 -86.08 -3.47
CA LYS A 155 -27.20 -86.05 -4.55
C LYS A 155 -25.90 -85.35 -4.14
N LEU A 156 -25.36 -85.68 -2.96
CA LEU A 156 -24.17 -85.01 -2.42
C LEU A 156 -22.83 -85.48 -3.04
N PHE A 157 -22.78 -86.65 -3.68
CA PHE A 157 -21.52 -87.34 -4.07
C PHE A 157 -21.35 -87.60 -5.58
N ASN A 158 -22.28 -87.14 -6.43
CA ASN A 158 -22.27 -87.45 -7.86
C ASN A 158 -21.80 -86.25 -8.71
N GLU A 159 -20.54 -86.26 -9.13
CA GLU A 159 -20.03 -85.54 -10.31
C GLU A 159 -18.67 -86.16 -10.70
N GLU A 160 -18.50 -86.57 -11.96
CA GLU A 160 -17.22 -87.07 -12.48
C GLU A 160 -16.18 -85.93 -12.55
N ALA A 161 -14.94 -86.23 -12.18
CA ALA A 161 -13.85 -85.25 -12.18
C ALA A 161 -13.43 -84.94 -13.62
N LYS A 162 -13.82 -83.79 -14.15
CA LYS A 162 -13.15 -83.26 -15.34
C LYS A 162 -11.71 -82.91 -14.97
N THR A 163 -10.74 -83.37 -15.77
CA THR A 163 -9.34 -82.96 -15.66
C THR A 163 -9.25 -81.47 -15.92
N ASN A 164 -9.13 -80.68 -14.86
CA ASN A 164 -9.13 -79.24 -15.00
C ASN A 164 -7.73 -78.67 -14.75
N SER A 165 -7.34 -77.70 -15.59
CA SER A 165 -6.16 -76.87 -15.41
C SER A 165 -6.20 -76.10 -14.08
N LEU A 166 -5.02 -75.73 -13.57
CA LEU A 166 -4.88 -74.84 -12.41
C LEU A 166 -5.57 -73.49 -12.65
N PHE A 167 -5.54 -73.03 -13.90
CA PHE A 167 -6.10 -71.76 -14.36
C PHE A 167 -7.42 -71.94 -15.12
N ARG A 168 -8.41 -71.09 -14.83
CA ARG A 168 -9.66 -70.90 -15.57
C ARG A 168 -9.59 -69.60 -16.37
N TRP A 169 -9.21 -69.67 -17.64
CA TRP A 169 -9.12 -68.49 -18.51
C TRP A 169 -10.46 -67.74 -18.68
N TRP A 170 -11.60 -68.41 -18.57
CA TRP A 170 -12.91 -67.73 -18.51
C TRP A 170 -13.05 -66.79 -17.29
N GLY A 171 -12.33 -67.07 -16.20
CA GLY A 171 -12.25 -66.19 -15.03
C GLY A 171 -11.69 -64.80 -15.36
N VAL A 172 -10.71 -64.74 -16.27
CA VAL A 172 -10.18 -63.47 -16.81
C VAL A 172 -11.29 -62.71 -17.56
N GLY A 173 -12.07 -63.42 -18.38
CA GLY A 173 -13.21 -62.83 -19.11
C GLY A 173 -14.31 -62.31 -18.19
N VAL A 174 -14.66 -63.05 -17.13
CA VAL A 174 -15.65 -62.61 -16.13
C VAL A 174 -15.16 -61.39 -15.37
N PHE A 175 -13.92 -61.41 -14.88
CA PHE A 175 -13.35 -60.27 -14.16
C PHE A 175 -13.24 -59.04 -15.07
N GLY A 176 -12.72 -59.21 -16.30
CA GLY A 176 -12.64 -58.15 -17.29
C GLY A 176 -14.01 -57.58 -17.67
N GLY A 177 -15.02 -58.44 -17.83
CA GLY A 177 -16.39 -58.02 -18.08
C GLY A 177 -17.02 -57.24 -16.93
N LEU A 178 -16.80 -57.68 -15.67
CA LEU A 178 -17.24 -56.95 -14.48
C LEU A 178 -16.53 -55.61 -14.33
N ALA A 179 -15.20 -55.57 -14.51
CA ALA A 179 -14.42 -54.34 -14.47
C ALA A 179 -14.88 -53.37 -15.56
N ALA A 180 -15.09 -53.84 -16.80
CA ALA A 180 -15.63 -53.05 -17.89
C ALA A 180 -17.03 -52.52 -17.58
N ALA A 181 -17.92 -53.35 -17.02
CA ALA A 181 -19.26 -52.91 -16.62
C ALA A 181 -19.22 -51.83 -15.54
N ILE A 182 -18.34 -51.96 -14.53
CA ILE A 182 -18.15 -50.94 -13.49
C ILE A 182 -17.63 -49.64 -14.11
N ILE A 183 -16.63 -49.72 -15.00
CA ILE A 183 -16.08 -48.54 -15.69
C ILE A 183 -17.17 -47.87 -16.53
N VAL A 184 -17.97 -48.63 -17.28
CA VAL A 184 -19.07 -48.09 -18.08
C VAL A 184 -20.10 -47.40 -17.19
N ILE A 185 -20.58 -48.06 -16.13
CA ILE A 185 -21.51 -47.46 -15.17
C ILE A 185 -20.92 -46.17 -14.58
N PHE A 186 -19.65 -46.20 -14.19
CA PHE A 186 -18.97 -45.03 -13.63
C PHE A 186 -18.91 -43.89 -14.65
N VAL A 187 -18.51 -44.16 -15.90
CA VAL A 187 -18.46 -43.14 -16.97
C VAL A 187 -19.83 -42.50 -17.21
N PHE A 188 -20.92 -43.29 -17.20
CA PHE A 188 -22.28 -42.75 -17.38
C PHE A 188 -22.81 -42.00 -16.15
N MET A 189 -22.42 -42.40 -14.94
CA MET A 189 -22.93 -41.80 -13.70
C MET A 189 -22.05 -40.66 -13.16
N PHE A 190 -20.80 -40.59 -13.58
CA PHE A 190 -19.81 -39.67 -13.01
C PHE A 190 -20.24 -38.21 -13.18
N ASP A 191 -20.65 -37.80 -14.38
CA ASP A 191 -21.03 -36.42 -14.66
C ASP A 191 -22.25 -35.94 -13.81
N PRO A 192 -23.39 -36.67 -13.78
CA PRO A 192 -24.51 -36.32 -12.91
C PRO A 192 -24.15 -36.29 -11.41
N LEU A 193 -23.37 -37.26 -10.95
CA LEU A 193 -22.96 -37.34 -9.54
C LEU A 193 -22.01 -36.20 -9.16
N ALA A 194 -21.06 -35.88 -10.04
CA ALA A 194 -20.11 -34.78 -9.83
C ALA A 194 -20.82 -33.43 -9.80
N ARG A 195 -21.80 -33.20 -10.69
CA ARG A 195 -22.66 -32.01 -10.64
C ARG A 195 -23.32 -31.84 -9.27
N VAL A 196 -23.98 -32.88 -8.76
CA VAL A 196 -24.65 -32.86 -7.45
C VAL A 196 -23.64 -32.67 -6.32
N ALA A 197 -22.50 -33.37 -6.37
CA ALA A 197 -21.46 -33.26 -5.36
C ALA A 197 -20.90 -31.83 -5.28
N ILE A 198 -20.65 -31.17 -6.41
CA ILE A 198 -20.18 -29.78 -6.46
C ILE A 198 -21.25 -28.83 -5.91
N GLU A 199 -22.51 -28.97 -6.35
CA GLU A 199 -23.62 -28.14 -5.85
C GLU A 199 -23.74 -28.24 -4.32
N LYS A 200 -23.77 -29.46 -3.77
CA LYS A 200 -23.94 -29.69 -2.33
C LYS A 200 -22.72 -29.30 -1.52
N SER A 201 -21.51 -29.57 -2.01
CA SER A 201 -20.27 -29.21 -1.29
C SER A 201 -20.06 -27.69 -1.25
N LEU A 202 -20.32 -26.98 -2.35
CA LEU A 202 -20.26 -25.52 -2.37
C LEU A 202 -21.38 -24.91 -1.52
N ALA A 203 -22.61 -25.42 -1.61
CA ALA A 203 -23.71 -24.95 -0.76
C ALA A 203 -23.40 -25.13 0.73
N TYR A 204 -22.82 -26.28 1.10
CA TYR A 204 -22.37 -26.54 2.47
C TYR A 204 -21.20 -25.65 2.88
N SER A 205 -20.15 -25.53 2.08
CA SER A 205 -18.98 -24.73 2.45
C SER A 205 -19.30 -23.24 2.55
N LEU A 206 -20.18 -22.74 1.68
CA LEU A 206 -20.54 -21.34 1.62
C LEU A 206 -21.78 -21.02 2.45
N GLN A 207 -22.48 -22.03 2.98
CA GLN A 207 -23.71 -21.89 3.78
C GLN A 207 -24.75 -21.02 3.04
N THR A 208 -24.94 -21.29 1.74
CA THR A 208 -25.86 -20.57 0.86
C THR A 208 -26.39 -21.50 -0.23
N HIS A 209 -27.45 -21.07 -0.90
CA HIS A 209 -27.97 -21.80 -2.05
C HIS A 209 -27.01 -21.68 -3.25
N VAL A 210 -26.66 -22.83 -3.83
CA VAL A 210 -25.80 -22.92 -5.02
C VAL A 210 -26.54 -23.74 -6.06
N ASP A 211 -26.49 -23.28 -7.31
CA ASP A 211 -26.94 -24.03 -8.48
C ASP A 211 -25.76 -24.27 -9.41
N VAL A 212 -25.71 -25.48 -9.97
CA VAL A 212 -24.81 -25.85 -11.07
C VAL A 212 -25.67 -26.34 -12.22
N LYS A 213 -25.55 -25.70 -13.39
CA LYS A 213 -26.33 -26.09 -14.57
C LYS A 213 -25.94 -27.46 -15.09
N ASP A 214 -24.64 -27.67 -15.31
CA ASP A 214 -24.13 -28.89 -15.91
C ASP A 214 -22.67 -29.16 -15.51
N PHE A 215 -22.28 -30.42 -15.57
CA PHE A 215 -20.90 -30.86 -15.42
C PHE A 215 -20.60 -31.86 -16.53
N SER A 216 -19.51 -31.67 -17.26
CA SER A 216 -19.03 -32.62 -18.26
C SER A 216 -17.56 -32.94 -18.06
N SER A 217 -17.20 -34.19 -18.32
CA SER A 217 -15.83 -34.67 -18.20
C SER A 217 -15.34 -35.36 -19.48
N SER A 218 -14.06 -35.22 -19.76
CA SER A 218 -13.33 -36.00 -20.75
C SER A 218 -12.21 -36.77 -20.06
N PHE A 219 -12.36 -38.09 -19.99
CA PHE A 219 -11.38 -38.96 -19.32
C PHE A 219 -10.10 -39.18 -20.13
N SER A 220 -10.10 -38.96 -21.46
CA SER A 220 -8.89 -39.10 -22.29
C SER A 220 -7.89 -37.97 -22.01
N ASP A 221 -8.41 -36.76 -21.85
CA ASP A 221 -7.62 -35.54 -21.70
C ASP A 221 -7.63 -35.05 -20.24
N LEU A 222 -8.34 -35.77 -19.36
CA LEU A 222 -8.60 -35.40 -17.96
C LEU A 222 -9.11 -33.96 -17.81
N ARG A 223 -9.98 -33.57 -18.74
CA ARG A 223 -10.57 -32.25 -18.80
C ARG A 223 -11.93 -32.25 -18.16
N MET A 224 -12.17 -31.25 -17.33
CA MET A 224 -13.38 -31.08 -16.56
C MET A 224 -14.00 -29.73 -16.89
N LYS A 225 -15.31 -29.70 -17.13
CA LYS A 225 -16.05 -28.46 -17.40
C LYS A 225 -17.28 -28.37 -16.51
N ILE A 226 -17.37 -27.29 -15.76
CA ILE A 226 -18.52 -26.93 -14.91
C ILE A 226 -19.21 -25.74 -15.56
N SER A 227 -20.49 -25.88 -15.90
CA SER A 227 -21.26 -24.83 -16.58
C SER A 227 -22.30 -24.23 -15.64
N GLY A 228 -22.47 -22.92 -15.69
CA GLY A 228 -23.52 -22.15 -15.03
C GLY A 228 -23.52 -22.30 -13.51
N ILE A 229 -22.41 -21.93 -12.86
CA ILE A 229 -22.33 -21.88 -11.40
C ILE A 229 -23.01 -20.59 -10.93
N GLN A 230 -23.97 -20.70 -10.02
CA GLN A 230 -24.67 -19.56 -9.42
C GLN A 230 -24.67 -19.70 -7.90
N ILE A 231 -24.05 -18.76 -7.21
CA ILE A 231 -23.94 -18.72 -5.75
C ILE A 231 -24.84 -17.59 -5.25
N ALA A 232 -25.86 -17.91 -4.48
CA ALA A 232 -26.82 -16.94 -3.99
C ALA A 232 -26.23 -16.02 -2.90
N ASP A 233 -26.66 -14.76 -2.92
CA ASP A 233 -26.41 -13.82 -1.83
C ASP A 233 -27.34 -14.18 -0.65
N LYS A 234 -26.74 -14.37 0.54
CA LYS A 234 -27.46 -14.75 1.76
C LYS A 234 -28.38 -13.64 2.26
N ASP A 235 -27.95 -12.39 2.07
CA ASP A 235 -28.69 -11.21 2.53
C ASP A 235 -29.71 -10.77 1.48
N LYS A 236 -29.56 -11.22 0.22
CA LYS A 236 -30.41 -10.85 -0.90
C LYS A 236 -30.70 -12.03 -1.84
N LEU A 237 -31.64 -12.89 -1.45
CA LEU A 237 -32.01 -14.14 -2.16
C LEU A 237 -32.45 -13.97 -3.63
N THR A 238 -32.80 -12.76 -4.05
CA THR A 238 -33.12 -12.43 -5.46
C THR A 238 -31.88 -12.24 -6.34
N HIS A 239 -30.67 -12.26 -5.78
CA HIS A 239 -29.41 -11.98 -6.46
C HIS A 239 -28.35 -13.07 -6.22
N ASN A 240 -27.45 -13.23 -7.18
CA ASN A 240 -26.25 -14.04 -7.09
C ASN A 240 -25.13 -13.19 -6.52
N LEU A 241 -24.50 -13.62 -5.43
CA LEU A 241 -23.25 -13.04 -4.95
C LEU A 241 -22.16 -13.22 -6.02
N VAL A 242 -22.06 -14.44 -6.56
CA VAL A 242 -21.13 -14.83 -7.62
C VAL A 242 -21.88 -15.65 -8.67
N GLN A 243 -21.61 -15.38 -9.95
CA GLN A 243 -22.11 -16.16 -11.07
C GLN A 243 -20.97 -16.41 -12.06
N VAL A 244 -20.85 -17.65 -12.55
CA VAL A 244 -19.83 -18.05 -13.52
C VAL A 244 -20.48 -18.81 -14.67
N ALA A 245 -20.16 -18.43 -15.91
CA ALA A 245 -20.71 -19.12 -17.08
C ALA A 245 -20.08 -20.50 -17.27
N ASP A 246 -18.75 -20.58 -17.27
CA ASP A 246 -18.02 -21.84 -17.42
C ASP A 246 -16.73 -21.81 -16.59
N VAL A 247 -16.41 -22.94 -15.95
CA VAL A 247 -15.10 -23.23 -15.38
C VAL A 247 -14.58 -24.50 -16.06
N GLU A 248 -13.49 -24.38 -16.80
CA GLU A 248 -12.85 -25.50 -17.51
C GLU A 248 -11.44 -25.71 -16.97
N PHE A 249 -11.07 -26.94 -16.65
CA PHE A 249 -9.72 -27.25 -16.20
C PHE A 249 -9.20 -28.61 -16.65
N ASP A 250 -7.91 -28.67 -16.94
CA ASP A 250 -7.18 -29.89 -17.35
C ASP A 250 -6.34 -30.41 -16.18
N LEU A 251 -6.51 -31.68 -15.80
CA LEU A 251 -5.77 -32.30 -14.69
C LEU A 251 -4.54 -33.09 -15.19
N GLY A 252 -3.42 -32.93 -14.49
CA GLY A 252 -2.20 -33.69 -14.72
C GLY A 252 -2.28 -35.10 -14.13
N PHE A 253 -2.35 -36.13 -14.99
CA PHE A 253 -2.45 -37.54 -14.57
C PHE A 253 -1.37 -37.95 -13.57
N SER A 254 -0.11 -37.57 -13.80
CA SER A 254 1.02 -37.92 -12.93
C SER A 254 0.84 -37.40 -11.50
N ALA A 255 0.28 -36.21 -11.32
CA ALA A 255 -0.01 -35.64 -10.02
C ALA A 255 -1.21 -36.33 -9.34
N LEU A 256 -2.25 -36.71 -10.11
CA LEU A 256 -3.42 -37.41 -9.56
C LEU A 256 -3.05 -38.77 -8.94
N ILE A 257 -2.13 -39.52 -9.57
CA ILE A 257 -1.61 -40.77 -9.01
C ILE A 257 -0.98 -40.54 -7.63
N GLU A 258 -0.32 -39.40 -7.47
CA GLU A 258 0.29 -38.97 -6.22
C GLU A 258 -0.71 -38.42 -5.19
N LYS A 259 -2.01 -38.36 -5.53
CA LYS A 259 -3.08 -37.69 -4.77
C LYS A 259 -2.91 -36.17 -4.68
N LYS A 260 -2.31 -35.56 -5.70
CA LYS A 260 -2.06 -34.13 -5.80
C LYS A 260 -2.89 -33.52 -6.93
N ALA A 261 -3.29 -32.27 -6.76
CA ALA A 261 -4.04 -31.53 -7.75
C ALA A 261 -3.09 -30.66 -8.59
N MET A 262 -2.83 -31.10 -9.83
CA MET A 262 -2.06 -30.31 -10.79
C MET A 262 -2.98 -29.91 -11.94
N ILE A 263 -3.36 -28.64 -11.98
CA ILE A 263 -4.18 -28.07 -13.03
C ILE A 263 -3.25 -27.45 -14.07
N GLU A 264 -3.24 -28.00 -15.28
CA GLU A 264 -2.39 -27.49 -16.35
C GLU A 264 -2.93 -26.19 -16.92
N LYS A 265 -4.24 -26.14 -17.12
CA LYS A 265 -4.97 -24.96 -17.59
C LYS A 265 -6.25 -24.85 -16.79
N LEU A 266 -6.57 -23.63 -16.35
CA LEU A 266 -7.82 -23.27 -15.69
C LEU A 266 -8.43 -22.06 -16.40
N ASN A 267 -9.58 -22.22 -17.04
CA ASN A 267 -10.30 -21.13 -17.67
C ASN A 267 -11.59 -20.88 -16.89
N VAL A 268 -11.78 -19.64 -16.44
CA VAL A 268 -12.99 -19.16 -15.78
C VAL A 268 -13.59 -18.09 -16.67
N ASN A 269 -14.75 -18.35 -17.24
CA ASN A 269 -15.38 -17.47 -18.23
C ASN A 269 -16.57 -16.72 -17.62
N ALA A 270 -16.62 -15.41 -17.88
CA ALA A 270 -17.70 -14.51 -17.47
C ALA A 270 -18.06 -14.64 -15.97
N LEU A 271 -17.04 -14.54 -15.11
CA LEU A 271 -17.23 -14.34 -13.68
C LEU A 271 -17.90 -12.98 -13.44
N ALA A 272 -19.07 -12.98 -12.81
CA ALA A 272 -19.83 -11.78 -12.51
C ALA A 272 -20.28 -11.79 -11.05
N PHE A 273 -20.56 -10.61 -10.52
CA PHE A 273 -20.96 -10.41 -9.12
C PHE A 273 -22.26 -9.64 -9.05
N ASN A 274 -23.09 -9.93 -8.04
CA ASN A 274 -24.35 -9.22 -7.77
C ASN A 274 -25.33 -9.20 -8.97
N GLU A 275 -25.46 -10.34 -9.66
CA GLU A 275 -26.36 -10.50 -10.80
C GLU A 275 -27.77 -10.89 -10.34
N LYS A 276 -28.81 -10.41 -11.04
CA LYS A 276 -30.20 -10.78 -10.71
C LYS A 276 -30.45 -12.24 -11.09
N ARG A 277 -31.02 -13.02 -10.17
CA ARG A 277 -31.37 -14.44 -10.40
C ARG A 277 -32.66 -14.57 -11.21
N ALA A 278 -32.74 -15.62 -12.02
CA ALA A 278 -33.98 -15.99 -12.72
C ALA A 278 -35.01 -16.58 -11.74
N THR A 279 -34.52 -17.37 -10.78
CA THR A 279 -35.30 -17.97 -9.69
C THR A 279 -34.74 -17.52 -8.35
N GLU A 280 -35.63 -17.06 -7.47
CA GLU A 280 -35.27 -16.66 -6.12
C GLU A 280 -34.66 -17.86 -5.36
N ALA A 281 -33.56 -17.60 -4.67
CA ALA A 281 -32.87 -18.62 -3.89
C ALA A 281 -33.69 -19.03 -2.66
N LYS A 282 -33.57 -20.30 -2.26
CA LYS A 282 -34.11 -20.75 -0.97
C LYS A 282 -33.14 -20.39 0.14
N ALA A 283 -33.66 -19.94 1.28
CA ALA A 283 -32.85 -19.79 2.49
C ALA A 283 -32.19 -21.13 2.83
N TYR A 284 -30.91 -21.10 3.20
CA TYR A 284 -30.16 -22.29 3.57
C TYR A 284 -30.67 -22.80 4.92
N ASP A 285 -31.01 -24.09 5.02
CA ASP A 285 -31.55 -24.73 6.23
C ASP A 285 -30.42 -25.43 6.99
N ASP A 286 -30.12 -24.93 8.20
CA ASP A 286 -28.97 -25.27 9.05
C ASP A 286 -29.14 -26.56 9.90
N SER A 287 -30.02 -27.48 9.51
CA SER A 287 -30.41 -28.63 10.36
C SER A 287 -29.33 -29.72 10.58
N TYR A 288 -28.03 -29.47 10.34
CA TYR A 288 -26.94 -30.38 10.72
C TYR A 288 -25.60 -29.69 11.12
N VAL A 289 -25.53 -29.28 12.41
CA VAL A 289 -24.38 -29.15 13.36
C VAL A 289 -23.22 -28.16 13.00
N PRO A 290 -22.26 -27.91 13.94
CA PRO A 290 -22.25 -27.02 15.10
C PRO A 290 -21.58 -25.65 14.83
N GLN A 291 -21.98 -24.65 15.64
CA GLN A 291 -21.53 -23.25 15.58
C GLN A 291 -20.06 -23.05 15.95
N THR A 292 -19.34 -22.25 15.15
CA THR A 292 -18.15 -21.52 15.61
C THR A 292 -18.19 -20.05 15.15
N GLN A 293 -18.53 -19.21 16.12
CA GLN A 293 -18.33 -17.77 16.35
C GLN A 293 -17.91 -16.84 15.19
N ALA A 294 -18.83 -15.95 14.84
CA ALA A 294 -18.58 -14.68 14.17
C ALA A 294 -18.08 -13.61 15.18
N SER A 295 -17.02 -12.91 14.83
CA SER A 295 -16.52 -11.74 15.57
C SER A 295 -17.13 -10.46 15.01
N LYS A 296 -17.61 -9.62 15.94
CA LYS A 296 -18.24 -8.31 15.73
C LYS A 296 -17.22 -7.27 15.26
N THR A 297 -17.66 -6.33 14.42
CA THR A 297 -17.02 -5.01 14.35
C THR A 297 -18.10 -3.93 14.52
N ALA A 298 -17.86 -3.06 15.49
CA ALA A 298 -18.73 -1.98 15.89
C ALA A 298 -18.53 -0.77 14.98
N ASP A 299 -19.64 -0.11 14.70
CA ASP A 299 -19.74 1.21 14.10
C ASP A 299 -19.33 2.28 15.11
N ALA A 300 -18.56 3.28 14.68
CA ALA A 300 -18.23 4.46 15.47
C ALA A 300 -17.85 5.65 14.57
N GLY A 301 -18.87 6.45 14.23
CA GLY A 301 -18.89 7.88 14.58
C GLY A 301 -17.94 8.82 13.83
N GLU A 302 -18.49 9.51 12.84
CA GLU A 302 -17.99 10.76 12.27
C GLU A 302 -17.62 11.79 13.36
N LYS A 303 -16.46 12.42 13.20
CA LYS A 303 -16.20 13.79 13.70
C LYS A 303 -15.35 14.56 12.70
N SER A 304 -16.03 15.41 11.94
CA SER A 304 -15.46 16.56 11.24
C SER A 304 -14.81 17.52 12.24
N ALA A 305 -13.56 17.90 12.00
CA ALA A 305 -12.91 19.06 12.61
C ALA A 305 -12.39 19.96 11.49
N SER A 306 -13.26 20.86 11.04
CA SER A 306 -12.89 22.03 10.26
C SER A 306 -12.02 22.95 11.11
N SER A 307 -10.75 23.12 10.73
CA SER A 307 -9.91 24.21 11.22
C SER A 307 -9.62 25.14 10.05
N GLU A 308 -10.24 26.31 10.15
CA GLU A 308 -10.11 27.45 9.27
C GLU A 308 -8.67 27.96 9.26
N SER A 309 -8.08 28.03 8.08
CA SER A 309 -7.32 29.22 7.67
C SER A 309 -7.17 29.17 6.15
N SER A 310 -7.94 30.00 5.45
CA SER A 310 -7.77 30.22 4.02
C SER A 310 -6.36 30.76 3.77
N PRO A 311 -5.49 30.08 3.00
CA PRO A 311 -4.13 30.55 2.73
C PRO A 311 -4.08 31.77 1.80
N PHE A 312 -5.24 32.29 1.36
CA PHE A 312 -5.34 33.20 0.23
C PHE A 312 -6.23 34.42 0.52
N ALA A 313 -6.05 35.06 1.68
CA ALA A 313 -6.52 36.42 1.88
C ALA A 313 -5.41 37.41 1.49
N LEU A 314 -5.50 37.98 0.29
CA LEU A 314 -4.64 39.10 -0.12
C LEU A 314 -5.12 40.38 0.59
N PRO A 315 -4.28 41.05 1.41
CA PRO A 315 -4.67 42.31 2.04
C PRO A 315 -4.78 43.45 1.02
N ASN A 316 -5.77 44.32 1.20
CA ASN A 316 -5.95 45.54 0.41
C ASN A 316 -4.87 46.59 0.79
N VAL A 317 -4.53 47.50 -0.13
CA VAL A 317 -3.50 48.56 0.05
C VAL A 317 -3.77 49.38 1.31
N ASP A 318 -5.04 49.68 1.60
CA ASP A 318 -5.45 50.43 2.80
C ASP A 318 -5.16 49.68 4.11
N ASP A 319 -5.31 48.35 4.13
CA ASP A 319 -5.03 47.51 5.31
C ASP A 319 -3.52 47.39 5.57
N ILE A 320 -2.71 47.36 4.52
CA ILE A 320 -1.23 47.34 4.63
C ILE A 320 -0.73 48.68 5.17
N LEU A 321 -1.25 49.80 4.64
CA LEU A 321 -0.84 51.15 5.04
C LEU A 321 -1.35 51.57 6.44
N ALA A 322 -2.34 50.87 7.00
CA ALA A 322 -2.85 51.07 8.35
C ALA A 322 -2.06 50.29 9.43
N LYS A 323 -1.47 49.16 9.07
CA LYS A 323 -0.76 48.25 10.00
C LYS A 323 0.76 48.42 10.00
N GLU A 324 1.33 49.03 8.96
CA GLU A 324 2.79 49.19 8.82
C GLU A 324 3.25 50.62 9.15
N GLU A 325 4.28 50.75 10.00
CA GLU A 325 4.95 52.02 10.24
C GLU A 325 5.85 52.42 9.06
N LEU A 326 5.52 53.53 8.39
CA LEU A 326 6.32 54.10 7.29
C LEU A 326 7.48 54.93 7.84
N LYS A 327 8.72 54.56 7.49
CA LYS A 327 9.92 55.26 7.94
C LYS A 327 9.97 56.69 7.39
N SER A 328 9.50 56.89 6.16
CA SER A 328 9.35 58.18 5.50
C SER A 328 8.48 59.17 6.29
N VAL A 329 7.36 58.74 6.88
CA VAL A 329 6.45 59.59 7.65
C VAL A 329 7.06 60.00 9.00
N LYS A 330 7.68 59.05 9.70
CA LYS A 330 8.32 59.29 11.01
C LYS A 330 9.50 60.27 10.91
N GLU A 331 10.34 60.12 9.88
CA GLU A 331 11.48 61.02 9.68
C GLU A 331 11.07 62.40 9.12
N ALA A 332 9.99 62.48 8.35
CA ALA A 332 9.40 63.77 7.93
C ALA A 332 8.91 64.59 9.14
N GLN A 333 8.21 63.96 10.09
CA GLN A 333 7.71 64.64 11.30
C GLN A 333 8.86 65.13 12.19
N LYS A 334 9.91 64.33 12.39
CA LYS A 334 11.11 64.77 13.13
C LYS A 334 11.79 65.96 12.46
N LEU A 335 11.94 65.93 11.14
CA LEU A 335 12.56 67.01 10.39
C LEU A 335 11.74 68.31 10.48
N LYS A 336 10.41 68.21 10.45
CA LYS A 336 9.53 69.38 10.65
C LYS A 336 9.77 70.05 12.01
N VAL A 337 9.89 69.25 13.07
CA VAL A 337 10.22 69.76 14.42
C VAL A 337 11.62 70.36 14.48
N ASP A 338 12.63 69.75 13.83
CA ASP A 338 14.00 70.29 13.80
C ASP A 338 14.09 71.62 13.02
N ILE A 339 13.38 71.75 11.90
CA ILE A 339 13.29 73.00 11.13
C ILE A 339 12.67 74.11 11.96
N GLU A 340 11.55 73.86 12.64
CA GLU A 340 10.90 74.89 13.46
C GLU A 340 11.78 75.32 14.64
N LYS A 341 12.40 74.37 15.35
CA LYS A 341 13.37 74.70 16.41
C LYS A 341 14.56 75.51 15.90
N THR A 342 15.06 75.17 14.72
CA THR A 342 16.21 75.86 14.11
C THR A 342 15.80 77.27 13.65
N LYS A 343 14.60 77.45 13.10
CA LYS A 343 14.05 78.79 12.80
C LYS A 343 13.88 79.62 14.06
N GLU A 344 13.29 79.07 15.12
CA GLU A 344 13.13 79.76 16.41
C GLU A 344 14.47 80.23 16.99
N LYS A 345 15.49 79.36 16.98
CA LYS A 345 16.87 79.69 17.37
C LYS A 345 17.38 80.92 16.61
N TRP A 346 17.30 80.91 15.29
CA TRP A 346 17.84 82.00 14.46
C TRP A 346 16.98 83.25 14.46
N MET A 347 15.66 83.14 14.66
CA MET A 347 14.78 84.29 14.92
C MET A 347 15.17 85.01 16.21
N LYS A 348 15.46 84.26 17.28
CA LYS A 348 15.92 84.82 18.56
C LYS A 348 17.30 85.48 18.44
N ILE A 349 18.24 84.83 17.75
CA ILE A 349 19.57 85.41 17.52
C ILE A 349 19.46 86.67 16.64
N SER A 350 18.61 86.66 15.61
CA SER A 350 18.37 87.80 14.73
C SER A 350 17.78 88.99 15.49
N SER A 351 16.82 88.77 16.40
CA SER A 351 16.24 89.84 17.22
C SER A 351 17.25 90.40 18.23
N GLU A 352 18.09 89.55 18.83
CA GLU A 352 19.20 89.97 19.71
C GLU A 352 20.27 90.78 18.96
N LEU A 353 20.60 90.40 17.72
CA LEU A 353 21.56 91.12 16.88
C LEU A 353 21.05 92.50 16.43
N LYS A 354 19.73 92.65 16.25
CA LYS A 354 19.09 93.91 15.91
C LYS A 354 18.98 94.86 17.11
N SER A 355 18.74 94.34 18.31
CA SER A 355 18.56 95.15 19.52
C SER A 355 19.88 95.61 20.15
N LYS A 356 20.96 94.86 19.96
CA LYS A 356 22.26 95.17 20.54
C LYS A 356 23.11 96.07 19.64
N ASN A 357 23.39 97.29 20.12
CA ASN A 357 24.29 98.26 19.51
C ASN A 357 25.77 98.04 19.92
N GLU A 358 26.18 96.78 20.09
CA GLU A 358 27.55 96.39 20.51
C GLU A 358 28.64 96.97 19.57
N VAL A 359 28.34 97.14 18.27
CA VAL A 359 29.26 97.72 17.27
C VAL A 359 29.33 99.24 17.35
N ASP A 360 28.19 99.92 17.60
CA ASP A 360 28.15 101.38 17.75
C ASP A 360 28.79 101.83 19.06
N GLU A 361 28.69 101.01 20.12
CA GLU A 361 29.41 101.20 21.38
C GLU A 361 30.93 101.15 21.16
N ILE A 362 31.44 100.18 20.40
CA ILE A 362 32.87 100.11 20.06
C ILE A 362 33.30 101.29 19.20
N LYS A 363 32.46 101.70 18.24
CA LYS A 363 32.75 102.88 17.41
C LYS A 363 32.86 104.14 18.27
N THR A 364 31.96 104.29 19.25
CA THR A 364 31.99 105.40 20.22
C THR A 364 33.21 105.33 21.14
N ASP A 365 33.57 104.15 21.64
CA ASP A 365 34.77 103.92 22.45
C ASP A 365 36.05 104.25 21.64
N ALA A 366 36.10 103.86 20.36
CA ALA A 366 37.20 104.17 19.46
C ALA A 366 37.31 105.67 19.13
N GLU A 367 36.18 106.35 18.90
CA GLU A 367 36.16 107.81 18.68
C GLU A 367 36.55 108.60 19.94
N LYS A 368 36.11 108.17 21.13
CA LYS A 368 36.55 108.74 22.41
C LYS A 368 38.06 108.57 22.61
N LEU A 369 38.59 107.40 22.31
CA LEU A 369 40.02 107.10 22.38
C LEU A 369 40.83 107.90 21.34
N GLN A 370 40.30 108.09 20.14
CA GLN A 370 40.93 108.93 19.11
C GLN A 370 40.99 110.40 19.55
N LYS A 371 39.91 110.93 20.13
CA LYS A 371 39.86 112.31 20.64
C LYS A 371 40.76 112.51 21.86
N SER A 372 40.87 111.53 22.76
CA SER A 372 41.76 111.63 23.94
C SER A 372 43.24 111.62 23.58
N LEU A 373 43.61 111.12 22.39
CA LEU A 373 44.97 111.07 21.86
C LEU A 373 45.35 112.29 21.00
N GLN A 374 44.39 113.14 20.61
CA GLN A 374 44.67 114.40 19.89
C GLN A 374 45.16 115.48 20.87
N GLY A 375 46.45 115.84 20.81
CA GLY A 375 47.00 116.96 21.59
C GLY A 375 48.42 116.79 22.17
N GLY A 376 49.09 115.65 21.98
CA GLY A 376 50.54 115.52 22.29
C GLY A 376 50.91 115.50 23.79
N ASP A 377 49.96 115.28 24.70
CA ASP A 377 50.25 115.16 26.14
C ASP A 377 50.84 113.78 26.50
N ILE A 378 52.17 113.70 26.57
CA ILE A 378 52.96 112.48 26.80
C ILE A 378 52.61 111.79 28.14
N THR A 379 52.01 112.49 29.11
CA THR A 379 51.63 111.93 30.41
C THR A 379 50.42 110.99 30.36
N LYS A 380 49.60 111.05 29.30
CA LYS A 380 48.42 110.17 29.08
C LYS A 380 48.72 108.91 28.27
N LEU A 381 49.96 108.75 27.79
CA LEU A 381 50.37 107.64 26.92
C LEU A 381 50.34 106.28 27.65
N ALA A 382 50.61 106.27 28.97
CA ALA A 382 50.61 105.04 29.78
C ALA A 382 49.19 104.47 30.00
N SER A 383 48.18 105.32 30.25
CA SER A 383 46.77 104.91 30.37
C SER A 383 46.15 104.53 29.02
N ALA A 384 46.61 105.15 27.92
CA ALA A 384 46.12 104.83 26.58
C ALA A 384 46.45 103.38 26.15
N LYS A 385 47.55 102.80 26.62
CA LYS A 385 47.91 101.40 26.30
C LYS A 385 46.88 100.41 26.82
N ASP A 386 46.49 100.52 28.09
CA ASP A 386 45.48 99.66 28.72
C ASP A 386 44.11 99.82 28.05
N ASP A 387 43.73 101.03 27.65
CA ASP A 387 42.46 101.30 26.97
C ASP A 387 42.46 100.79 25.51
N ILE A 388 43.60 100.88 24.81
CA ILE A 388 43.81 100.26 23.50
C ILE A 388 43.73 98.73 23.60
N ASP A 389 44.39 98.12 24.59
CA ASP A 389 44.39 96.66 24.77
C ASP A 389 42.99 96.16 25.16
N LYS A 390 42.25 96.89 26.00
CA LYS A 390 40.83 96.61 26.31
C LYS A 390 39.94 96.73 25.07
N LEU A 391 40.10 97.77 24.26
CA LEU A 391 39.34 97.95 23.02
C LEU A 391 39.64 96.83 22.02
N LYS A 392 40.91 96.47 21.86
CA LYS A 392 41.36 95.38 21.00
C LYS A 392 40.82 94.03 21.45
N SER A 393 40.80 93.78 22.77
CA SER A 393 40.19 92.57 23.35
C SER A 393 38.68 92.53 23.12
N LYS A 394 37.96 93.66 23.30
CA LYS A 394 36.52 93.76 22.99
C LYS A 394 36.23 93.48 21.51
N ILE A 395 36.99 94.10 20.60
CA ILE A 395 36.87 93.87 19.14
C ILE A 395 37.13 92.41 18.79
N ASN A 396 38.20 91.81 19.31
CA ASN A 396 38.54 90.41 19.04
C ASN A 396 37.49 89.44 19.59
N SER A 397 36.94 89.71 20.79
CA SER A 397 35.86 88.91 21.37
C SER A 397 34.58 88.97 20.54
N LEU A 398 34.20 90.16 20.04
CA LEU A 398 33.03 90.34 19.19
C LEU A 398 33.21 89.73 17.79
N LYS A 399 34.41 89.86 17.22
CA LYS A 399 34.79 89.20 15.97
C LYS A 399 34.71 87.68 16.10
N GLY A 400 35.21 87.12 17.21
CA GLY A 400 35.09 85.70 17.53
C GLY A 400 33.63 85.24 17.69
N LYS A 401 32.81 86.04 18.39
CA LYS A 401 31.38 85.79 18.59
C LYS A 401 30.62 85.75 17.26
N TYR A 402 30.76 86.75 16.39
CA TYR A 402 30.06 86.78 15.10
C TYR A 402 30.58 85.72 14.13
N ALA A 403 31.89 85.43 14.10
CA ALA A 403 32.43 84.34 13.30
C ALA A 403 31.91 82.97 13.75
N SER A 404 31.77 82.73 15.06
CA SER A 404 31.17 81.50 15.59
C SER A 404 29.69 81.40 15.19
N LEU A 405 28.92 82.49 15.33
CA LEU A 405 27.52 82.51 14.92
C LEU A 405 27.34 82.28 13.41
N GLN A 406 28.22 82.84 12.57
CA GLN A 406 28.20 82.62 11.13
C GLN A 406 28.51 81.16 10.77
N LYS A 407 29.48 80.55 11.45
CA LYS A 407 29.81 79.13 11.29
C LYS A 407 28.64 78.24 11.70
N ASP A 408 27.99 78.54 12.83
CA ASP A 408 26.84 77.79 13.33
C ASP A 408 25.63 77.93 12.39
N PHE A 409 25.40 79.12 11.82
CA PHE A 409 24.32 79.36 10.86
C PHE A 409 24.51 78.52 9.59
N ASN A 410 25.72 78.54 9.02
CA ASN A 410 26.04 77.77 7.83
C ASN A 410 25.95 76.25 8.09
N ALA A 411 26.39 75.80 9.27
CA ALA A 411 26.29 74.39 9.67
C ALA A 411 24.84 73.93 9.82
N ASP A 412 23.98 74.74 10.45
CA ASP A 412 22.54 74.47 10.58
C ASP A 412 21.85 74.47 9.20
N GLN A 413 22.18 75.42 8.33
CA GLN A 413 21.62 75.51 6.98
C GLN A 413 22.01 74.30 6.11
N GLU A 414 23.28 73.89 6.13
CA GLU A 414 23.75 72.69 5.42
C GLU A 414 23.18 71.39 6.01
N ARG A 415 23.03 71.31 7.35
CA ARG A 415 22.37 70.16 8.00
C ARG A 415 20.93 70.00 7.51
N LEU A 416 20.14 71.08 7.53
CA LEU A 416 18.75 71.06 7.09
C LEU A 416 18.63 70.69 5.61
N LYS A 417 19.48 71.26 4.74
CA LYS A 417 19.52 70.88 3.31
C LYS A 417 19.79 69.38 3.11
N LYS A 418 20.77 68.81 3.82
CA LYS A 418 21.10 67.39 3.73
C LYS A 418 19.95 66.49 4.22
N GLN A 419 19.30 66.87 5.31
CA GLN A 419 18.17 66.11 5.85
C GLN A 419 16.93 66.19 4.93
N ILE A 420 16.63 67.36 4.35
CA ILE A 420 15.56 67.53 3.35
C ILE A 420 15.85 66.68 2.10
N TYR A 421 17.10 66.66 1.63
CA TYR A 421 17.49 65.84 0.47
C TYR A 421 17.38 64.33 0.76
N ALA A 422 17.80 63.88 1.94
CA ALA A 422 17.69 62.48 2.36
C ALA A 422 16.23 62.00 2.44
N LEU A 423 15.30 62.89 2.82
CA LEU A 423 13.86 62.59 2.89
C LEU A 423 13.26 62.22 1.52
N LYS A 424 13.79 62.78 0.41
CA LYS A 424 13.30 62.53 -0.95
C LYS A 424 13.44 61.06 -1.40
N ASN A 425 14.41 60.34 -0.84
CA ASN A 425 14.72 58.95 -1.23
C ASN A 425 14.10 57.89 -0.30
N LEU A 426 13.58 58.30 0.86
CA LEU A 426 13.00 57.40 1.87
C LEU A 426 11.70 56.69 1.42
N PRO A 427 10.77 57.33 0.69
CA PRO A 427 9.57 56.66 0.18
C PRO A 427 9.89 55.45 -0.72
N GLN A 428 10.94 55.54 -1.54
CA GLN A 428 11.36 54.44 -2.41
C GLN A 428 11.90 53.26 -1.59
N GLN A 429 12.60 53.52 -0.48
CA GLN A 429 13.07 52.46 0.41
C GLN A 429 11.92 51.76 1.16
N ASP A 430 10.88 52.51 1.57
CA ASP A 430 9.67 51.91 2.15
C ASP A 430 8.95 51.00 1.12
N ILE A 431 8.88 51.42 -0.15
CA ILE A 431 8.34 50.61 -1.26
C ILE A 431 9.16 49.32 -1.45
N ASP A 432 10.49 49.41 -1.54
CA ASP A 432 11.36 48.25 -1.77
C ASP A 432 11.30 47.25 -0.60
N ARG A 433 11.19 47.76 0.63
CA ARG A 433 11.01 46.95 1.84
C ARG A 433 9.67 46.20 1.82
N LEU A 434 8.58 46.87 1.48
CA LEU A 434 7.25 46.25 1.38
C LEU A 434 7.23 45.21 0.25
N LYS A 435 7.85 45.50 -0.90
CA LYS A 435 8.00 44.54 -2.01
C LYS A 435 8.70 43.24 -1.60
N LYS A 436 9.72 43.33 -0.74
CA LYS A 436 10.47 42.17 -0.23
C LYS A 436 9.74 41.41 0.89
N LYS A 437 9.00 42.11 1.77
CA LYS A 437 8.25 41.49 2.88
C LYS A 437 7.05 40.69 2.40
N TYR A 438 6.41 41.12 1.31
CA TYR A 438 5.21 40.48 0.76
C TYR A 438 5.47 39.64 -0.51
N SER A 439 6.72 39.38 -0.89
CA SER A 439 7.03 38.44 -1.98
C SER A 439 6.91 36.99 -1.50
N LEU A 440 6.16 36.15 -2.25
CA LEU A 440 5.76 34.79 -1.85
C LEU A 440 6.91 33.77 -1.80
N SER A 441 6.88 32.89 -0.79
CA SER A 441 7.59 31.60 -0.78
C SER A 441 6.73 30.50 -1.42
N ALA A 442 7.30 29.73 -2.34
CA ALA A 442 6.67 28.60 -3.02
C ALA A 442 6.53 27.38 -2.08
N GLY A 443 5.40 26.67 -2.14
CA GLY A 443 5.20 25.41 -1.39
C GLY A 443 3.75 24.96 -1.11
N GLY A 444 2.73 25.59 -1.70
CA GLY A 444 1.32 25.29 -1.39
C GLY A 444 0.68 24.16 -2.21
N GLY A 445 1.15 23.90 -3.43
CA GLY A 445 0.55 22.96 -4.38
C GLY A 445 0.78 21.49 -4.02
N ALA A 446 2.01 21.08 -3.70
CA ALA A 446 2.30 19.72 -3.24
C ALA A 446 1.60 19.41 -1.90
N ASN A 447 1.54 20.37 -0.97
CA ASN A 447 0.79 20.21 0.28
C ASN A 447 -0.71 20.07 0.05
N LEU A 448 -1.30 20.86 -0.86
CA LEU A 448 -2.71 20.71 -1.23
C LEU A 448 -2.99 19.31 -1.79
N ILE A 449 -2.22 18.86 -2.78
CA ILE A 449 -2.37 17.51 -3.35
C ILE A 449 -2.15 16.44 -2.28
N GLY A 450 -1.13 16.59 -1.44
CA GLY A 450 -0.86 15.69 -0.31
C GLY A 450 -2.05 15.58 0.65
N THR A 451 -2.66 16.71 1.03
CA THR A 451 -3.86 16.70 1.89
C THR A 451 -5.07 16.05 1.23
N LEU A 452 -5.33 16.32 -0.06
CA LEU A 452 -6.42 15.69 -0.81
C LEU A 452 -6.26 14.17 -0.83
N MET A 453 -5.07 13.73 -1.27
CA MET A 453 -4.81 12.31 -1.45
C MET A 453 -4.63 11.54 -0.15
N SER A 454 -4.21 12.18 0.96
CA SER A 454 -3.93 11.48 2.21
C SER A 454 -5.15 10.74 2.80
N ASN A 455 -6.35 11.31 2.69
CA ASN A 455 -7.58 10.67 3.17
C ASN A 455 -8.04 9.54 2.24
N GLU A 456 -8.00 9.76 0.92
CA GLU A 456 -8.51 8.81 -0.07
C GLU A 456 -7.57 7.62 -0.27
N ILE A 457 -6.25 7.85 -0.34
CA ILE A 457 -5.22 6.80 -0.42
C ILE A 457 -5.31 5.91 0.82
N GLY A 458 -5.55 6.49 2.00
CA GLY A 458 -5.73 5.73 3.24
C GLY A 458 -6.87 4.71 3.15
N GLU A 459 -8.03 5.10 2.62
CA GLU A 459 -9.18 4.20 2.46
C GLU A 459 -8.94 3.09 1.42
N TYR A 460 -8.36 3.42 0.26
CA TYR A 460 -8.01 2.41 -0.75
C TYR A 460 -6.92 1.45 -0.27
N MET A 461 -5.95 1.93 0.51
CA MET A 461 -4.90 1.10 1.11
C MET A 461 -5.47 0.16 2.17
N LYS A 462 -6.38 0.62 3.04
CA LYS A 462 -7.11 -0.24 3.98
C LYS A 462 -7.89 -1.33 3.26
N MET A 463 -8.57 -0.98 2.16
CA MET A 463 -9.31 -1.94 1.35
C MET A 463 -8.36 -2.97 0.71
N GLY A 464 -7.23 -2.52 0.15
CA GLY A 464 -6.19 -3.41 -0.40
C GLY A 464 -5.60 -4.35 0.65
N LEU A 465 -5.28 -3.83 1.84
CA LEU A 465 -4.82 -4.60 3.00
C LEU A 465 -5.84 -5.66 3.42
N LYS A 466 -7.12 -5.30 3.52
CA LYS A 466 -8.21 -6.23 3.85
C LYS A 466 -8.27 -7.39 2.85
N TYR A 467 -8.15 -7.11 1.55
CA TYR A 467 -8.13 -8.18 0.54
C TYR A 467 -6.85 -9.01 0.60
N TYR A 468 -5.70 -8.38 0.86
CA TYR A 468 -4.44 -9.10 1.08
C TYR A 468 -4.54 -10.05 2.28
N GLU A 469 -5.03 -9.58 3.43
CA GLU A 469 -5.24 -10.39 4.64
C GLU A 469 -6.21 -11.55 4.40
N MET A 470 -7.27 -11.34 3.61
CA MET A 470 -8.21 -12.41 3.22
C MET A 470 -7.54 -13.49 2.36
N LEU A 471 -6.59 -13.11 1.50
CA LEU A 471 -5.90 -14.03 0.60
C LEU A 471 -4.64 -14.66 1.22
N ALA A 472 -4.03 -14.00 2.21
CA ALA A 472 -2.77 -14.40 2.82
C ALA A 472 -2.73 -15.87 3.32
N PRO A 473 -3.77 -16.42 3.98
CA PRO A 473 -3.79 -17.82 4.42
C PRO A 473 -3.74 -18.84 3.26
N TYR A 474 -4.25 -18.46 2.09
CA TYR A 474 -4.28 -19.32 0.90
C TYR A 474 -3.00 -19.23 0.06
N ILE A 475 -2.23 -18.15 0.25
CA ILE A 475 -0.94 -17.90 -0.39
C ILE A 475 0.22 -18.39 0.49
N SER A 476 0.04 -18.35 1.81
CA SER A 476 1.07 -18.62 2.82
C SER A 476 0.66 -19.78 3.72
N ASN A 477 0.66 -21.00 3.18
CA ASN A 477 0.67 -22.20 4.03
C ASN A 477 2.11 -22.73 4.08
N ASP A 478 2.94 -22.09 4.92
CA ASP A 478 4.00 -22.85 5.57
C ASP A 478 3.30 -23.98 6.32
N ALA A 479 3.50 -25.20 5.83
CA ALA A 479 2.89 -26.39 6.40
C ALA A 479 3.19 -26.43 7.90
N LYS A 480 2.21 -26.04 8.73
CA LYS A 480 2.29 -26.27 10.17
C LYS A 480 2.49 -27.76 10.33
N LYS A 481 3.69 -28.13 10.79
CA LYS A 481 3.99 -29.50 11.21
C LYS A 481 3.07 -29.78 12.39
N GLU A 482 1.95 -30.43 12.13
CA GLU A 482 1.19 -31.08 13.18
C GLU A 482 2.10 -32.13 13.80
N GLU A 483 2.56 -31.87 15.03
CA GLU A 483 3.14 -32.89 15.88
C GLU A 483 2.02 -33.86 16.26
N VAL A 484 1.91 -34.94 15.49
CA VAL A 484 1.00 -36.03 15.78
C VAL A 484 1.57 -36.78 16.99
N GLN A 485 0.96 -36.62 18.17
CA GLN A 485 1.23 -37.49 19.31
C GLN A 485 0.88 -38.94 18.93
N ASP A 486 1.84 -39.85 19.11
CA ASP A 486 1.72 -41.27 18.73
C ASP A 486 0.84 -42.02 19.76
N VAL A 487 -0.46 -41.74 19.76
CA VAL A 487 -1.44 -42.47 20.57
C VAL A 487 -1.83 -43.75 19.82
N PRO A 488 -1.79 -44.94 20.45
CA PRO A 488 -2.24 -46.17 19.81
C PRO A 488 -3.70 -46.03 19.36
N PRO A 489 -4.03 -46.41 18.11
CA PRO A 489 -5.36 -46.22 17.57
C PRO A 489 -6.39 -47.05 18.34
N PRO A 490 -7.66 -46.62 18.40
CA PRO A 490 -8.74 -47.42 18.95
C PRO A 490 -8.80 -48.81 18.31
N ARG A 491 -9.29 -49.81 19.05
CA ARG A 491 -9.39 -51.19 18.56
C ARG A 491 -10.16 -51.27 17.23
N GLY A 492 -9.58 -51.97 16.25
CA GLY A 492 -10.13 -52.09 14.89
C GLY A 492 -9.75 -50.94 13.95
N GLN A 493 -8.92 -49.99 14.39
CA GLN A 493 -8.35 -48.94 13.55
C GLN A 493 -6.83 -49.13 13.49
N GLY A 494 -6.26 -49.03 12.29
CA GLY A 494 -4.81 -48.99 12.08
C GLY A 494 -4.31 -47.55 12.08
N ARG A 495 -3.00 -47.38 11.86
CA ARG A 495 -2.39 -46.06 11.67
C ARG A 495 -1.68 -45.98 10.32
N TRP A 496 -1.63 -44.77 9.78
CA TRP A 496 -0.92 -44.47 8.55
C TRP A 496 0.52 -44.08 8.88
N ILE A 497 1.48 -44.88 8.43
CA ILE A 497 2.90 -44.55 8.52
C ILE A 497 3.25 -43.61 7.37
N LYS A 498 3.85 -42.46 7.71
CA LYS A 498 4.32 -41.46 6.74
C LYS A 498 5.80 -41.70 6.48
N TYR A 499 6.18 -41.78 5.20
CA TYR A 499 7.58 -41.86 4.77
C TYR A 499 8.00 -40.54 4.11
N ALA A 500 9.30 -40.35 3.92
CA ALA A 500 9.81 -39.17 3.22
C ALA A 500 9.19 -39.07 1.82
N ASN A 501 8.49 -37.97 1.56
CA ASN A 501 7.92 -37.68 0.24
C ASN A 501 9.00 -37.02 -0.62
N LEU A 502 9.46 -37.74 -1.65
CA LEU A 502 10.52 -37.29 -2.56
C LEU A 502 9.96 -36.49 -3.74
N SER A 503 8.64 -36.40 -3.87
CA SER A 503 8.02 -35.71 -4.97
C SER A 503 8.18 -34.19 -4.85
N LYS A 504 8.59 -33.58 -5.96
CA LYS A 504 8.72 -32.13 -6.13
C LYS A 504 7.41 -31.45 -6.52
N ILE A 505 6.31 -32.20 -6.58
CA ILE A 505 4.99 -31.67 -6.92
C ILE A 505 4.31 -31.21 -5.62
N PRO A 506 3.93 -29.93 -5.48
CA PRO A 506 3.08 -29.44 -4.40
C PRO A 506 1.69 -30.10 -4.40
N ASP A 507 0.96 -30.01 -3.29
CA ASP A 507 -0.38 -30.60 -3.16
C ASP A 507 -1.39 -29.97 -4.13
N LEU A 508 -1.23 -28.67 -4.40
CA LEU A 508 -1.94 -27.91 -5.42
C LEU A 508 -0.97 -27.09 -6.27
N VAL A 509 -1.09 -27.22 -7.59
CA VAL A 509 -0.46 -26.35 -8.60
C VAL A 509 -1.45 -26.01 -9.69
N VAL A 510 -1.54 -24.73 -10.07
CA VAL A 510 -2.21 -24.26 -11.29
C VAL A 510 -1.16 -23.60 -12.17
N LYS A 511 -0.76 -24.28 -13.26
CA LYS A 511 0.31 -23.79 -14.15
C LYS A 511 -0.13 -22.54 -14.91
N ASN A 512 -1.33 -22.55 -15.44
CA ASN A 512 -1.89 -21.46 -16.22
C ASN A 512 -3.38 -21.30 -15.88
N SER A 513 -3.79 -20.10 -15.53
CA SER A 513 -5.18 -19.74 -15.32
C SER A 513 -5.53 -18.50 -16.11
N ASN A 514 -6.68 -18.49 -16.76
CA ASN A 514 -7.29 -17.33 -17.39
C ASN A 514 -8.66 -17.12 -16.76
N ILE A 515 -8.90 -15.93 -16.22
CA ILE A 515 -10.14 -15.57 -15.54
C ILE A 515 -10.67 -14.33 -16.23
N ASN A 516 -11.80 -14.47 -16.93
CA ASN A 516 -12.52 -13.36 -17.50
C ASN A 516 -13.63 -12.91 -16.54
N ILE A 517 -13.54 -11.67 -16.09
CA ILE A 517 -14.43 -11.05 -15.11
C ILE A 517 -15.25 -9.97 -15.81
N LYS A 518 -16.57 -10.06 -15.68
CA LYS A 518 -17.53 -9.08 -16.18
C LYS A 518 -17.99 -8.19 -15.04
N LEU A 519 -17.62 -6.93 -15.10
CA LEU A 519 -18.07 -5.88 -14.18
C LEU A 519 -19.12 -5.02 -14.90
N LYS A 520 -19.82 -4.14 -14.17
CA LYS A 520 -20.85 -3.27 -14.77
C LYS A 520 -20.23 -2.32 -15.80
N GLY A 521 -20.31 -2.68 -17.08
CA GLY A 521 -19.79 -1.89 -18.20
C GLY A 521 -18.29 -2.08 -18.50
N ASP A 522 -17.60 -2.94 -17.75
CA ASP A 522 -16.16 -3.15 -17.84
C ASP A 522 -15.85 -4.66 -17.96
N VAL A 523 -14.73 -4.99 -18.61
CA VAL A 523 -14.21 -6.36 -18.72
C VAL A 523 -12.79 -6.40 -18.17
N LEU A 524 -12.51 -7.38 -17.32
CA LEU A 524 -11.21 -7.61 -16.70
C LEU A 524 -10.76 -9.04 -17.00
N ASP A 525 -9.64 -9.16 -17.70
CA ASP A 525 -8.97 -10.44 -17.97
C ASP A 525 -7.79 -10.60 -17.02
N VAL A 526 -7.76 -11.70 -16.26
CA VAL A 526 -6.68 -12.02 -15.32
C VAL A 526 -6.02 -13.33 -15.72
N ASN A 527 -4.74 -13.29 -16.04
CA ASN A 527 -3.89 -14.45 -16.25
C ASN A 527 -3.04 -14.72 -15.01
N ILE A 528 -3.12 -15.92 -14.44
CA ILE A 528 -2.26 -16.35 -13.33
C ILE A 528 -1.41 -17.51 -13.81
N LYS A 529 -0.10 -17.48 -13.56
CA LYS A 529 0.84 -18.54 -13.86
C LYS A 529 1.50 -19.04 -12.60
N ASP A 530 1.72 -20.35 -12.56
CA ASP A 530 2.51 -21.03 -11.54
C ASP A 530 1.99 -20.80 -10.10
N LEU A 531 0.67 -20.69 -9.92
CA LEU A 531 0.05 -20.65 -8.59
C LEU A 531 0.30 -22.00 -7.90
N SER A 532 0.89 -21.96 -6.70
CA SER A 532 1.29 -23.16 -5.99
C SER A 532 1.04 -23.03 -4.50
N SER A 533 0.57 -24.11 -3.89
CA SER A 533 0.50 -24.28 -2.43
C SER A 533 1.87 -24.26 -1.73
N ASN A 534 2.96 -24.52 -2.45
CA ASN A 534 4.32 -24.50 -1.90
C ASN A 534 5.35 -24.12 -2.98
N GLN A 535 5.65 -22.83 -3.10
CA GLN A 535 6.59 -22.31 -4.09
C GLN A 535 8.04 -22.78 -3.84
N LYS A 536 8.46 -22.97 -2.58
CA LYS A 536 9.80 -23.51 -2.23
C LYS A 536 10.00 -24.90 -2.82
N LEU A 537 8.99 -25.77 -2.73
CA LEU A 537 9.00 -27.11 -3.33
C LEU A 537 8.89 -27.06 -4.85
N TYR A 538 8.04 -26.18 -5.40
CA TYR A 538 7.79 -26.07 -6.83
C TYR A 538 8.93 -25.42 -7.63
N GLY A 539 9.68 -24.52 -7.00
CA GLY A 539 10.83 -23.82 -7.59
C GLY A 539 10.50 -22.61 -8.46
N LYS A 540 9.22 -22.24 -8.61
CA LYS A 540 8.76 -21.10 -9.43
C LYS A 540 7.90 -20.11 -8.63
N PRO A 541 8.01 -18.80 -8.87
CA PRO A 541 7.15 -17.78 -8.28
C PRO A 541 5.79 -17.74 -9.00
N MET A 542 4.76 -17.25 -8.31
CA MET A 542 3.47 -16.95 -8.93
C MET A 542 3.58 -15.66 -9.74
N LYS A 543 3.02 -15.65 -10.95
CA LYS A 543 2.91 -14.44 -11.78
C LYS A 543 1.46 -14.17 -12.12
N LEU A 544 1.00 -12.95 -11.91
CA LEU A 544 -0.33 -12.49 -12.26
C LEU A 544 -0.20 -11.33 -13.26
N HIS A 545 -1.00 -11.38 -14.31
CA HIS A 545 -1.15 -10.30 -15.29
C HIS A 545 -2.64 -10.02 -15.43
N ALA A 546 -3.06 -8.79 -15.16
CA ALA A 546 -4.44 -8.36 -15.31
C ALA A 546 -4.53 -7.23 -16.35
N ASP A 547 -5.50 -7.32 -17.26
CA ASP A 547 -5.82 -6.28 -18.25
C ASP A 547 -7.32 -5.97 -18.13
N ALA A 548 -7.64 -4.74 -17.73
CA ALA A 548 -9.00 -4.25 -17.62
C ALA A 548 -9.25 -3.16 -18.66
N LYS A 549 -10.42 -3.21 -19.29
CA LYS A 549 -10.93 -2.16 -20.18
C LYS A 549 -12.33 -1.78 -19.75
N GLY A 550 -12.58 -0.48 -19.69
CA GLY A 550 -13.82 0.04 -19.14
C GLY A 550 -14.30 1.33 -19.77
N THR A 551 -15.39 1.84 -19.23
CA THR A 551 -15.98 3.12 -19.69
C THR A 551 -15.30 4.34 -19.06
N GLN A 552 -14.85 4.20 -17.81
CA GLN A 552 -14.19 5.26 -17.03
C GLN A 552 -12.69 5.33 -17.28
N TYR A 553 -12.08 4.31 -17.87
CA TYR A 553 -10.64 4.26 -18.16
C TYR A 553 -10.40 3.54 -19.47
N LYS A 554 -9.37 3.94 -20.23
CA LYS A 554 -9.04 3.29 -21.50
C LYS A 554 -8.50 1.88 -21.26
N GLN A 555 -7.60 1.74 -20.30
CA GLN A 555 -6.97 0.47 -19.95
C GLN A 555 -6.32 0.55 -18.58
N ILE A 556 -6.39 -0.53 -17.79
CA ILE A 556 -5.58 -0.74 -16.59
C ILE A 556 -4.84 -2.07 -16.78
N VAL A 557 -3.52 -2.05 -16.72
CA VAL A 557 -2.69 -3.26 -16.74
C VAL A 557 -1.99 -3.40 -15.40
N ALA A 558 -2.02 -4.59 -14.81
CA ALA A 558 -1.33 -4.89 -13.56
C ALA A 558 -0.56 -6.19 -13.68
N ASP A 559 0.76 -6.10 -13.54
CA ASP A 559 1.67 -7.23 -13.43
C ASP A 559 2.11 -7.39 -11.98
N VAL A 560 1.94 -8.58 -11.41
CA VAL A 560 2.35 -8.92 -10.05
C VAL A 560 3.17 -10.20 -10.08
N VAL A 561 4.29 -10.21 -9.37
CA VAL A 561 5.11 -11.42 -9.15
C VAL A 561 5.24 -11.60 -7.65
N ASP A 562 4.72 -12.71 -7.15
CA ASP A 562 4.87 -13.13 -5.76
C ASP A 562 5.87 -14.28 -5.69
N ASP A 563 7.01 -14.03 -5.04
CA ASP A 563 8.10 -14.97 -4.87
C ASP A 563 8.29 -15.30 -3.39
N ARG A 564 7.89 -16.52 -3.03
CA ARG A 564 8.00 -17.10 -1.68
C ARG A 564 9.04 -18.22 -1.63
N ARG A 565 9.95 -18.30 -2.60
CA ARG A 565 10.98 -19.35 -2.66
C ARG A 565 12.11 -19.14 -1.66
N SER A 566 12.29 -17.90 -1.20
CA SER A 566 13.23 -17.54 -0.14
C SER A 566 12.54 -17.53 1.22
N ASP A 567 13.29 -17.37 2.32
CA ASP A 567 12.70 -17.24 3.66
C ASP A 567 11.92 -15.95 3.85
N LYS A 568 12.23 -14.93 3.05
CA LYS A 568 11.45 -13.70 2.98
C LYS A 568 10.48 -13.74 1.82
N ALA A 569 9.26 -13.28 2.08
CA ALA A 569 8.27 -13.07 1.04
C ALA A 569 8.63 -11.83 0.22
N ASN A 570 8.60 -11.92 -1.11
CA ASN A 570 8.79 -10.76 -1.97
C ASN A 570 7.69 -10.69 -3.03
N THR A 571 6.88 -9.64 -2.99
CA THR A 571 5.81 -9.39 -3.95
C THR A 571 6.09 -8.10 -4.71
N SER A 572 6.51 -8.20 -5.97
CA SER A 572 6.70 -7.03 -6.86
C SER A 572 5.46 -6.77 -7.69
N PHE A 573 5.16 -5.50 -7.96
CA PHE A 573 4.01 -5.07 -8.75
C PHE A 573 4.36 -3.91 -9.68
N ASP A 574 3.78 -3.92 -10.88
CA ASP A 574 3.84 -2.86 -11.90
C ASP A 574 2.44 -2.66 -12.47
N ILE A 575 1.83 -1.52 -12.15
CA ILE A 575 0.45 -1.21 -12.49
C ILE A 575 0.45 0.07 -13.33
N THR A 576 -0.22 0.03 -14.47
CA THR A 576 -0.39 1.17 -15.37
C THR A 576 -1.86 1.41 -15.66
N ALA A 577 -2.37 2.58 -15.28
CA ALA A 577 -3.71 3.04 -15.61
C ALA A 577 -3.63 4.15 -16.66
N THR A 578 -4.39 4.02 -17.74
CA THR A 578 -4.38 4.97 -18.87
C THR A 578 -5.77 5.53 -19.12
N GLY A 579 -5.86 6.85 -19.29
CA GLY A 579 -7.05 7.56 -19.72
C GLY A 579 -8.19 7.49 -18.71
N PHE A 580 -7.86 7.52 -17.42
CA PHE A 580 -8.83 7.46 -16.33
C PHE A 580 -9.57 8.79 -16.24
N LYS A 581 -10.90 8.76 -16.44
CA LYS A 581 -11.80 9.89 -16.35
C LYS A 581 -12.34 9.94 -14.93
N THR A 582 -12.12 11.05 -14.25
CA THR A 582 -12.67 11.27 -12.92
C THR A 582 -13.90 12.19 -13.03
N ALA A 583 -14.93 11.91 -12.23
CA ALA A 583 -16.05 12.81 -12.08
C ALA A 583 -15.58 14.21 -11.62
N ALA A 584 -16.41 15.21 -11.87
CA ALA A 584 -16.16 16.56 -11.37
C ALA A 584 -16.00 16.53 -9.85
N LEU A 585 -14.91 17.09 -9.36
CA LEU A 585 -14.64 17.24 -7.93
C LEU A 585 -14.91 18.69 -7.57
N ASP A 586 -15.98 18.94 -6.81
CA ASP A 586 -16.30 20.29 -6.32
C ASP A 586 -16.00 20.37 -4.83
N MET A 587 -14.95 21.08 -4.49
CA MET A 587 -14.62 21.42 -3.12
C MET A 587 -15.00 22.88 -2.91
N GLN A 588 -15.62 23.22 -1.78
CA GLN A 588 -16.19 24.53 -1.45
C GLN A 588 -15.42 25.77 -1.97
N ALA A 589 -14.09 25.70 -2.07
CA ALA A 589 -13.24 26.75 -2.64
C ALA A 589 -12.71 26.48 -4.07
N LEU A 590 -12.57 25.23 -4.52
CA LEU A 590 -11.95 24.81 -5.78
C LEU A 590 -12.74 23.66 -6.44
N SER A 591 -13.18 23.86 -7.68
CA SER A 591 -13.74 22.82 -8.53
C SER A 591 -12.75 22.37 -9.60
N MET A 592 -12.73 21.06 -9.84
CA MET A 592 -11.94 20.37 -10.86
C MET A 592 -12.89 19.63 -11.82
N ASN A 593 -12.87 20.01 -13.09
CA ASN A 593 -13.72 19.45 -14.14
C ASN A 593 -12.90 18.82 -15.26
N ASP A 594 -13.53 17.93 -16.05
CA ASP A 594 -12.93 17.27 -17.23
C ASP A 594 -11.59 16.56 -16.95
N ILE A 595 -11.46 15.93 -15.79
CA ILE A 595 -10.21 15.34 -15.32
C ILE A 595 -9.91 14.05 -16.08
N VAL A 596 -8.73 14.00 -16.72
CA VAL A 596 -8.19 12.78 -17.35
C VAL A 596 -6.78 12.52 -16.87
N THR A 597 -6.55 11.35 -16.29
CA THR A 597 -5.28 10.97 -15.68
C THR A 597 -4.70 9.70 -16.28
N ASN A 598 -3.37 9.64 -16.34
CA ASN A 598 -2.61 8.42 -16.50
C ASN A 598 -1.82 8.22 -15.21
N ALA A 599 -1.70 6.98 -14.73
CA ALA A 599 -0.91 6.68 -13.55
C ALA A 599 -0.08 5.42 -13.79
N THR A 600 1.13 5.41 -13.23
CA THR A 600 1.94 4.19 -13.10
C THR A 600 2.26 4.01 -11.64
N LEU A 601 2.22 2.78 -11.13
CA LEU A 601 2.58 2.42 -9.77
C LEU A 601 3.52 1.21 -9.84
N LYS A 602 4.77 1.38 -9.42
CA LYS A 602 5.78 0.33 -9.42
C LYS A 602 6.38 0.18 -8.04
N GLY A 603 6.52 -1.05 -7.56
CA GLY A 603 7.07 -1.29 -6.25
C GLY A 603 7.23 -2.76 -5.91
N ALA A 604 7.64 -2.99 -4.67
CA ALA A 604 7.68 -4.31 -4.08
C ALA A 604 7.33 -4.26 -2.59
N VAL A 605 6.80 -5.36 -2.09
CA VAL A 605 6.63 -5.66 -0.66
C VAL A 605 7.61 -6.77 -0.31
N GLU A 606 8.56 -6.50 0.58
CA GLU A 606 9.44 -7.51 1.17
C GLU A 606 8.99 -7.75 2.62
N ASP A 607 8.46 -8.95 2.88
CA ASP A 607 7.75 -9.34 4.09
C ASP A 607 6.57 -8.39 4.43
N ALA A 608 6.82 -7.40 5.29
CA ALA A 608 5.85 -6.40 5.71
C ALA A 608 6.28 -4.96 5.35
N ASN A 609 7.38 -4.78 4.62
CA ASN A 609 7.85 -3.45 4.20
C ASN A 609 7.52 -3.22 2.73
N VAL A 610 6.88 -2.09 2.44
CA VAL A 610 6.56 -1.64 1.09
C VAL A 610 7.55 -0.57 0.64
N LYS A 611 7.97 -0.67 -0.62
CA LYS A 611 8.66 0.40 -1.34
C LYS A 611 8.01 0.54 -2.72
N ALA A 612 7.36 1.67 -2.97
CA ALA A 612 6.63 1.91 -4.19
C ALA A 612 6.73 3.37 -4.65
N ILE A 613 6.67 3.58 -5.95
CA ILE A 613 6.65 4.88 -6.58
C ILE A 613 5.46 4.90 -7.55
N SER A 614 4.61 5.90 -7.40
CA SER A 614 3.56 6.22 -8.36
C SER A 614 3.86 7.51 -9.08
N LYS A 615 3.69 7.51 -10.41
CA LYS A 615 3.75 8.71 -11.25
C LYS A 615 2.38 8.94 -11.86
N VAL A 616 1.75 10.04 -11.49
CA VAL A 616 0.44 10.44 -11.98
C VAL A 616 0.61 11.64 -12.90
N ASN A 617 0.13 11.48 -14.13
CA ASN A 617 0.10 12.53 -15.13
C ASN A 617 -1.36 12.94 -15.37
N VAL A 618 -1.71 14.14 -14.91
CA VAL A 618 -3.00 14.76 -15.21
C VAL A 618 -2.87 15.38 -16.60
N THR A 619 -3.42 14.70 -17.61
CA THR A 619 -3.35 15.12 -19.02
C THR A 619 -4.34 16.23 -19.36
N LYS A 620 -5.45 16.29 -18.63
CA LYS A 620 -6.51 17.27 -18.80
C LYS A 620 -7.15 17.54 -17.45
N VAL A 621 -7.33 18.82 -17.13
CA VAL A 621 -8.12 19.30 -15.99
C VAL A 621 -8.58 20.73 -16.26
N LYS A 622 -9.73 21.11 -15.72
CA LYS A 622 -10.18 22.50 -15.63
C LYS A 622 -10.34 22.86 -14.17
N LEU A 623 -9.49 23.77 -13.69
CA LEU A 623 -9.50 24.27 -12.32
C LEU A 623 -10.29 25.58 -12.24
N GLN A 624 -11.22 25.70 -11.30
CA GLN A 624 -12.03 26.90 -11.10
C GLN A 624 -12.26 27.17 -9.60
N MET A 625 -12.10 28.41 -9.16
CA MET A 625 -12.55 28.93 -7.88
C MET A 625 -13.69 29.94 -8.12
N PRO A 626 -14.97 29.56 -7.97
CA PRO A 626 -16.11 30.38 -8.35
C PRO A 626 -16.14 31.77 -7.69
N SER A 627 -15.64 31.87 -6.45
CA SER A 627 -15.67 33.08 -5.63
C SER A 627 -14.57 34.10 -5.96
N GLN A 628 -13.61 33.80 -6.85
CA GLN A 628 -12.46 34.67 -7.12
C GLN A 628 -12.09 34.76 -8.61
N LYS A 629 -12.61 35.78 -9.32
CA LYS A 629 -12.32 36.01 -10.75
C LYS A 629 -10.83 36.09 -11.08
N LEU A 630 -10.04 36.74 -10.22
CA LEU A 630 -8.59 36.89 -10.42
C LEU A 630 -7.89 35.51 -10.37
N VAL A 631 -8.27 34.68 -9.39
CA VAL A 631 -7.70 33.34 -9.21
C VAL A 631 -8.14 32.39 -10.33
N ASN A 632 -9.34 32.58 -10.90
CA ASN A 632 -9.76 31.82 -12.08
C ASN A 632 -8.89 32.06 -13.30
N GLU A 633 -8.39 33.29 -13.52
CA GLU A 633 -7.49 33.57 -14.64
C GLU A 633 -6.17 32.80 -14.46
N LEU A 634 -5.64 32.75 -13.23
CA LEU A 634 -4.47 31.96 -12.87
C LEU A 634 -4.68 30.46 -13.12
N LEU A 635 -5.77 29.92 -12.58
CA LEU A 635 -6.08 28.49 -12.64
C LEU A 635 -6.44 28.02 -14.05
N SER A 636 -6.98 28.90 -14.89
CA SER A 636 -7.27 28.58 -16.30
C SER A 636 -6.03 28.24 -17.12
N GLY A 637 -4.86 28.74 -16.71
CA GLY A 637 -3.57 28.40 -17.33
C GLY A 637 -3.08 26.98 -17.01
N ILE A 638 -3.64 26.35 -15.97
CA ILE A 638 -3.24 25.01 -15.51
C ILE A 638 -4.22 23.99 -16.10
N SER A 639 -3.81 23.36 -17.19
CA SER A 639 -4.59 22.33 -17.90
C SER A 639 -4.03 20.91 -17.74
N LYS A 640 -2.80 20.80 -17.24
CA LYS A 640 -2.08 19.54 -17.03
C LYS A 640 -1.03 19.71 -15.93
N PHE A 641 -0.74 18.65 -15.18
CA PHE A 641 0.32 18.64 -14.18
C PHE A 641 0.75 17.22 -13.84
N ASN A 642 1.91 17.07 -13.22
CA ASN A 642 2.47 15.81 -12.77
C ASN A 642 2.47 15.71 -11.25
N VAL A 643 2.25 14.51 -10.73
CA VAL A 643 2.36 14.18 -9.31
C VAL A 643 3.20 12.92 -9.17
N ASP A 644 4.31 13.02 -8.45
CA ASP A 644 5.14 11.88 -8.07
C ASP A 644 4.83 11.55 -6.61
N ILE A 645 4.47 10.29 -6.33
CA ILE A 645 4.12 9.79 -5.01
C ILE A 645 5.11 8.67 -4.69
N SER A 646 5.77 8.74 -3.54
CA SER A 646 6.64 7.67 -3.05
C SER A 646 6.10 7.13 -1.73
N VAL A 647 6.05 5.81 -1.61
CA VAL A 647 5.54 5.08 -0.44
C VAL A 647 6.66 4.19 0.06
N GLU A 648 7.14 4.42 1.28
CA GLU A 648 8.20 3.61 1.90
C GLU A 648 7.90 3.33 3.37
N GLY A 649 8.20 2.12 3.85
CA GLY A 649 8.07 1.75 5.27
C GLY A 649 7.23 0.51 5.48
N LYS A 650 6.65 0.35 6.68
CA LYS A 650 5.79 -0.80 7.00
C LYS A 650 4.45 -0.70 6.27
N LEU A 651 3.91 -1.82 5.81
CA LEU A 651 2.67 -1.87 5.04
C LEU A 651 1.46 -1.33 5.83
N GLU A 652 1.45 -1.49 7.16
CA GLU A 652 0.37 -0.96 8.01
C GLU A 652 0.46 0.56 8.21
N GLN A 653 1.66 1.14 8.12
CA GLN A 653 1.93 2.56 8.36
C GLN A 653 3.07 3.08 7.47
N PRO A 654 2.84 3.20 6.15
CA PRO A 654 3.89 3.66 5.25
C PRO A 654 4.04 5.18 5.33
N VAL A 655 5.26 5.65 5.08
CA VAL A 655 5.56 7.06 4.87
C VAL A 655 5.25 7.41 3.42
N ILE A 656 4.35 8.38 3.21
CA ILE A 656 3.94 8.84 1.88
C ILE A 656 4.54 10.22 1.64
N THR A 657 5.31 10.34 0.56
CA THR A 657 5.88 11.62 0.10
C THR A 657 5.26 11.99 -1.25
N VAL A 658 4.81 13.23 -1.39
CA VAL A 658 4.17 13.74 -2.62
C VAL A 658 4.96 14.93 -3.16
N GLN A 659 5.24 14.90 -4.46
CA GLN A 659 5.86 16.00 -5.20
C GLN A 659 5.02 16.34 -6.42
N SER A 660 4.95 17.61 -6.80
CA SER A 660 4.19 18.02 -7.99
C SER A 660 4.86 19.19 -8.71
N ASP A 661 4.75 19.21 -10.05
CA ASP A 661 5.10 20.39 -10.83
C ASP A 661 4.04 21.51 -10.76
N LEU A 662 2.90 21.25 -10.12
CA LEU A 662 1.85 22.23 -9.88
C LEU A 662 2.38 23.43 -9.08
N ASP A 663 3.31 23.23 -8.15
CA ASP A 663 3.98 24.32 -7.42
C ASP A 663 4.71 25.29 -8.36
N LYS A 664 5.41 24.75 -9.35
CA LYS A 664 6.12 25.53 -10.36
C LYS A 664 5.14 26.26 -11.27
N GLN A 665 4.06 25.61 -11.67
CA GLN A 665 3.02 26.22 -12.50
C GLN A 665 2.25 27.33 -11.75
N LEU A 666 1.87 27.09 -10.50
CA LEU A 666 1.21 28.09 -9.65
C LEU A 666 2.13 29.27 -9.36
N SER A 667 3.40 29.04 -9.01
CA SER A 667 4.36 30.13 -8.78
C SER A 667 4.61 30.95 -10.05
N SER A 668 4.63 30.31 -11.23
CA SER A 668 4.82 30.99 -12.52
C SER A 668 3.59 31.80 -12.91
N GLY A 669 2.40 31.23 -12.77
CA GLY A 669 1.15 31.93 -13.01
C GLY A 669 0.93 33.09 -12.02
N MET A 670 1.26 32.90 -10.74
CA MET A 670 1.19 33.94 -9.72
C MET A 670 2.19 35.06 -10.03
N SER A 671 3.41 34.72 -10.48
CA SER A 671 4.40 35.71 -10.94
C SER A 671 3.88 36.50 -12.15
N ALA A 672 3.20 35.84 -13.10
CA ALA A 672 2.57 36.50 -14.24
C ALA A 672 1.44 37.44 -13.79
N MET A 673 0.58 36.99 -12.88
CA MET A 673 -0.48 37.80 -12.28
C MET A 673 0.11 39.00 -11.52
N VAL A 674 1.12 38.78 -10.67
CA VAL A 674 1.83 39.84 -9.94
C VAL A 674 2.52 40.79 -10.91
N SER A 675 3.06 40.32 -12.05
CA SER A 675 3.63 41.21 -13.08
C SER A 675 2.57 42.10 -13.75
N LYS A 676 1.34 41.58 -13.92
CA LYS A 676 0.17 42.31 -14.44
C LYS A 676 -0.37 43.28 -13.39
N ALA A 677 -0.41 42.86 -12.13
CA ALA A 677 -0.87 43.64 -11.00
C ALA A 677 0.15 44.71 -10.59
N THR A 678 1.46 44.44 -10.56
CA THR A 678 2.51 45.40 -10.18
C THR A 678 2.50 46.65 -11.04
N LYS A 679 2.11 46.62 -12.31
CA LYS A 679 1.95 47.88 -13.06
C LYS A 679 0.84 48.78 -12.51
N GLY A 680 -0.25 48.22 -11.98
CA GLY A 680 -1.35 48.96 -11.33
C GLY A 680 -1.10 49.20 -9.83
N PHE A 681 -0.73 48.14 -9.10
CA PHE A 681 -0.40 48.13 -7.68
C PHE A 681 0.83 48.98 -7.34
N GLU A 682 1.89 49.00 -8.16
CA GLU A 682 3.02 49.91 -7.94
C GLU A 682 2.59 51.36 -8.13
N LYS A 683 1.69 51.65 -9.07
CA LYS A 683 1.12 52.98 -9.28
C LYS A 683 0.28 53.41 -8.07
N ASP A 684 -0.56 52.53 -7.54
CA ASP A 684 -1.45 52.83 -6.40
C ASP A 684 -0.70 52.86 -5.06
N LEU A 685 0.27 51.96 -4.84
CA LEU A 685 1.16 51.96 -3.67
C LEU A 685 2.09 53.18 -3.68
N LYS A 686 2.67 53.53 -4.85
CA LYS A 686 3.42 54.80 -5.00
C LYS A 686 2.51 55.98 -4.71
N ALA A 687 1.30 56.02 -5.27
CA ALA A 687 0.36 57.10 -5.02
C ALA A 687 -0.03 57.22 -3.54
N GLY A 688 -0.31 56.12 -2.84
CA GLY A 688 -0.68 56.11 -1.42
C GLY A 688 0.46 56.49 -0.47
N ILE A 689 1.68 55.98 -0.72
CA ILE A 689 2.87 56.37 0.05
C ILE A 689 3.26 57.82 -0.26
N LEU A 690 3.20 58.26 -1.52
CA LEU A 690 3.46 59.65 -1.91
C LEU A 690 2.38 60.61 -1.38
N ALA A 691 1.12 60.20 -1.25
CA ALA A 691 0.08 61.02 -0.64
C ALA A 691 0.32 61.22 0.87
N LYS A 692 0.62 60.14 1.61
CA LYS A 692 0.95 60.21 3.05
C LYS A 692 2.29 60.93 3.32
N ALA A 693 3.32 60.68 2.52
CA ALA A 693 4.63 61.32 2.66
C ALA A 693 4.64 62.76 2.11
N GLY A 694 3.94 63.01 1.01
CA GLY A 694 3.80 64.32 0.36
C GLY A 694 3.07 65.33 1.24
N GLY A 695 1.95 64.94 1.86
CA GLY A 695 1.27 65.76 2.87
C GLY A 695 2.11 66.04 4.13
N SER A 696 3.14 65.24 4.39
CA SER A 696 4.10 65.48 5.48
C SER A 696 5.28 66.37 5.08
N SER A 697 5.43 66.69 3.79
CA SER A 697 6.54 67.46 3.23
C SER A 697 6.23 68.94 2.92
N GLU A 698 4.95 69.33 2.96
CA GLU A 698 4.54 70.73 2.87
C GLU A 698 5.10 71.57 4.04
N GLY A 699 5.79 72.67 3.71
CA GLY A 699 6.37 73.61 4.67
C GLY A 699 7.83 73.35 5.08
N LEU A 700 8.48 72.30 4.55
CA LEU A 700 9.91 72.02 4.81
C LEU A 700 10.81 72.96 3.98
N SER A 701 11.04 74.17 4.50
CA SER A 701 11.97 75.16 3.92
C SER A 701 13.25 75.25 4.74
N SER A 702 14.41 75.17 4.09
CA SER A 702 15.72 75.43 4.70
C SER A 702 16.03 76.93 4.83
N ASN A 703 15.06 77.81 4.58
CA ASN A 703 15.24 79.25 4.72
C ASN A 703 15.16 79.63 6.20
N LEU A 704 16.26 80.16 6.74
CA LEU A 704 16.42 80.59 8.13
C LEU A 704 16.30 82.13 8.28
N GLY A 705 15.74 82.81 7.26
CA GLY A 705 15.52 84.26 7.24
C GLY A 705 16.80 85.07 6.98
N ASP A 706 16.73 86.38 7.24
CA ASP A 706 17.79 87.35 6.92
C ASP A 706 18.95 87.38 7.93
N THR A 707 19.09 86.34 8.77
CA THR A 707 20.09 86.33 9.85
C THR A 707 21.52 86.30 9.31
N SER A 708 21.75 85.68 8.14
CA SER A 708 23.05 85.65 7.47
C SER A 708 23.49 87.05 6.99
N SER A 709 22.57 87.84 6.41
CA SER A 709 22.88 89.20 5.98
C SER A 709 23.14 90.12 7.17
N LEU A 710 22.41 89.95 8.27
CA LEU A 710 22.66 90.65 9.53
C LEU A 710 24.03 90.31 10.14
N LEU A 711 24.43 89.04 10.17
CA LEU A 711 25.75 88.63 10.68
C LEU A 711 26.89 89.18 9.83
N ASN A 712 26.77 89.09 8.49
CA ASN A 712 27.76 89.67 7.57
C ASN A 712 27.89 91.19 7.76
N SER A 713 26.77 91.92 7.81
CA SER A 713 26.81 93.38 8.00
C SER A 713 27.46 93.80 9.33
N LYS A 714 27.21 93.08 10.44
CA LYS A 714 27.85 93.36 11.74
C LYS A 714 29.34 93.03 11.74
N GLN A 715 29.74 91.98 11.02
CA GLN A 715 31.14 91.59 10.87
C GLN A 715 31.92 92.59 9.99
N ASP A 716 31.31 93.08 8.91
CA ASP A 716 31.87 94.13 8.04
C ASP A 716 32.01 95.46 8.78
N ALA A 717 31.00 95.83 9.57
CA ALA A 717 31.03 97.05 10.40
C ALA A 717 32.15 97.03 11.45
N LEU A 718 32.47 95.87 12.04
CA LEU A 718 33.63 95.72 12.93
C LEU A 718 34.97 95.77 12.18
N GLY A 719 35.02 95.28 10.94
CA GLY A 719 36.23 95.32 10.10
C GLY A 719 36.64 96.74 9.69
N GLY A 720 35.69 97.68 9.66
CA GLY A 720 35.93 99.09 9.35
C GLY A 720 36.45 99.96 10.51
N ILE A 721 36.60 99.41 11.72
CA ILE A 721 37.06 100.19 12.90
C ILE A 721 38.59 100.29 12.87
N ASN A 722 39.11 101.49 12.63
CA ASN A 722 40.54 101.74 12.53
C ASN A 722 41.21 101.60 13.91
N THR A 723 42.05 100.58 14.09
CA THR A 723 42.79 100.31 15.35
C THR A 723 44.25 100.76 15.27
N SER A 724 44.66 101.44 14.19
CA SER A 724 46.01 101.98 14.02
C SER A 724 46.12 103.40 14.58
N PHE A 725 46.35 103.50 15.90
CA PHE A 725 46.62 104.78 16.55
C PHE A 725 48.12 105.09 16.42
N SER A 726 48.54 105.74 15.32
CA SER A 726 49.93 106.16 15.12
C SER A 726 50.07 107.69 15.28
N PRO A 727 50.98 108.20 16.14
CA PRO A 727 51.21 109.64 16.26
C PRO A 727 51.99 110.17 15.04
N SER A 728 51.53 111.30 14.49
CA SER A 728 52.08 111.89 13.27
C SER A 728 53.35 112.71 13.48
N SER A 729 54.25 112.58 12.49
CA SER A 729 55.29 113.51 12.02
C SER A 729 56.73 113.38 12.55
N GLY A 730 57.64 113.13 11.59
CA GLY A 730 58.99 113.72 11.52
C GLY A 730 60.03 113.31 12.56
N GLY A 731 60.92 112.39 12.20
CA GLY A 731 62.16 112.13 12.95
C GLY A 731 62.57 110.67 12.94
N THR A 732 63.51 110.33 12.07
CA THR A 732 64.19 109.03 12.01
C THR A 732 64.91 108.68 13.31
N ASP A 733 64.88 107.37 13.64
CA ASP A 733 65.92 106.62 14.36
C ASP A 733 65.93 106.65 15.91
N PHE A 734 64.93 106.01 16.56
CA PHE A 734 65.16 105.53 17.94
C PHE A 734 64.51 104.19 18.36
N MET A 735 63.58 103.59 17.61
CA MET A 735 62.91 102.35 18.06
C MET A 735 63.19 101.15 17.15
N LYS A 736 64.48 100.91 16.90
CA LYS A 736 65.03 99.64 16.39
C LYS A 736 65.74 98.83 17.50
N LYS A 737 65.50 99.14 18.78
CA LYS A 737 65.99 98.39 19.94
C LYS A 737 64.93 98.38 21.05
N LEU A 738 64.08 97.36 21.03
CA LEU A 738 63.62 96.55 22.18
C LEU A 738 62.35 95.79 21.75
N PHE A 739 62.60 94.58 21.22
CA PHE A 739 61.67 93.46 20.92
C PHE A 739 60.44 93.72 20.04
#